data_AF-A0A5C2FJL7-F1
#
_entry.id   AF-A0A5C2FJL7-F1
#
_cell.length_a   1.000
_cell.length_b   1.000
_cell.length_c   1.000
_cell.angle_alpha   90.00
_cell.angle_beta   90.00
_cell.angle_gamma   90.00
#
_symmetry.space_group_name_H-M   'P 1'
#
loop_
_entity.id
_entity.type
_entity.pdbx_description
1 polymer ?
#
loop_
_entity_poly.entity_id
_entity_poly.type
_entity_poly.pdbx_seq_one_letter_code
_entity_poly.pdbx_strand_id
1 'polypeptide(L)'
;MVSTVFHPDINSRNLAGKHRVDILAKAFAMSLALNYSGESMPALRTRRSKALSIAVVAALSIPLSAGPGFAAPAEEPSAQASQSPTATATATDAPEPSSAPSDAPETTGTGTNVAESTAATPSTSAVAATPAAEEISKSLAKGEDLSNKERVKLADKALAELDMEHLDAQLGQGAKRIAETGDATVPTVAELADLARLTSDDAAASIPFEVGAPASLDELRTWRPPGTLGIDVSRHQGTVNWSSAKANGARFAYIKATQSWPSSLYKDPKFSQNYTNSRNAGLIRGAYHFAMPAHSSGAAQAKEFMANGGGWTNDGYTMPPLLDIEWNPYSKTAYPQGKGDMCYGMSPSAMVAWIKDFGNTVKAKTGRLPMIYTAQSWWDECTGDSVAFKSWPLHVSIFPTADVAKNPRELPEGWTTFNVWQYSSNSNMLGSTNNVDANVWNGDLTSLRDFAKNRRSTAYKLTTSYFGNADVWPTRLMPVRMHGRTRFDTPVDISRRTFPSKASTVVIASGERFPDALSGSPLATINKAPMLLVKKDALPSAVAAELERLDPENIIVLGGPLAISDTTVSKLKSYGKISRIWGDNLYDTSAKISNKWSSASSVYLATGERFEDAMSLAAVAAGKMSPMLLTKKSLLPASTIRELKRLKPTRIYMAGGPIAISDNVERQVRQAVPNASVVRFEGNTRYDTSAMIAKKFWPYGSQRQFIATASDFPDGLTGAVVASYNGAPLLLTKKNCMPSSVASAMRAMKGWTNILIGGHLVLDDTVAYKLNGKQNIC
;
A
#
# COMPACT_ATOMS: atom_id res chain seq x y z
N MET A 1 20.21 -24.11 58.13
CA MET A 1 19.79 -23.73 59.49
C MET A 1 18.95 -22.46 59.41
N VAL A 2 18.18 -22.16 60.46
CA VAL A 2 17.51 -20.89 60.86
C VAL A 2 17.82 -19.68 59.94
N SER A 3 16.90 -19.02 59.22
CA SER A 3 15.52 -18.53 59.46
C SER A 3 15.42 -17.08 59.97
N THR A 4 14.76 -16.23 59.16
CA THR A 4 13.92 -15.07 59.54
C THR A 4 14.48 -13.80 60.22
N VAL A 5 13.71 -12.70 60.01
CA VAL A 5 13.47 -11.52 60.89
C VAL A 5 14.24 -10.19 60.66
N PHE A 6 13.48 -9.22 60.09
CA PHE A 6 13.31 -7.78 60.40
C PHE A 6 14.33 -6.65 60.03
N HIS A 7 13.68 -5.52 59.73
CA HIS A 7 14.08 -4.09 59.62
C HIS A 7 14.04 -3.39 61.02
N PRO A 8 14.33 -2.07 61.19
CA PRO A 8 15.11 -1.09 60.39
C PRO A 8 16.07 -0.21 61.28
N ASP A 9 16.46 0.97 60.77
CA ASP A 9 16.95 2.19 61.45
C ASP A 9 18.34 2.14 62.15
N ILE A 10 19.24 3.11 61.95
CA ILE A 10 19.18 4.47 62.56
C ILE A 10 20.02 5.52 61.78
N ASN A 11 19.74 6.81 62.01
CA ASN A 11 20.42 7.99 61.46
C ASN A 11 21.83 8.28 62.01
N SER A 12 22.75 8.75 61.16
CA SER A 12 23.57 9.99 61.32
C SER A 12 24.59 10.10 60.17
N ARG A 13 24.52 11.12 59.29
CA ARG A 13 25.01 12.52 59.41
C ARG A 13 26.53 12.68 59.38
N ASN A 14 26.95 13.57 58.46
CA ASN A 14 28.24 14.27 58.36
C ASN A 14 29.51 13.44 58.07
N LEU A 15 30.03 13.60 56.86
CA LEU A 15 31.23 14.42 56.63
C LEU A 15 31.27 14.91 55.18
N ALA A 16 31.93 16.05 54.93
CA ALA A 16 31.98 16.70 53.62
C ALA A 16 33.41 16.67 53.05
N GLY A 17 33.55 16.46 51.73
CA GLY A 17 34.86 16.48 51.08
C GLY A 17 34.84 16.08 49.61
N LYS A 18 35.25 17.02 48.76
CA LYS A 18 35.68 16.93 47.35
C LYS A 18 35.95 15.50 46.81
N HIS A 19 35.35 15.16 45.65
CA HIS A 19 36.06 14.98 44.36
C HIS A 19 35.13 14.40 43.27
N ARG A 20 34.44 15.27 42.53
CA ARG A 20 33.71 14.95 41.28
C ARG A 20 34.49 15.39 40.04
N VAL A 21 35.66 14.79 39.78
CA VAL A 21 36.24 14.60 38.42
C VAL A 21 37.24 13.45 38.54
N ASP A 22 36.89 12.25 38.05
CA ASP A 22 37.86 11.21 37.61
C ASP A 22 37.17 9.93 37.09
N ILE A 23 36.01 9.55 37.66
CA ILE A 23 35.36 8.25 37.36
C ILE A 23 34.78 8.17 35.93
N LEU A 24 34.53 9.30 35.26
CA LEU A 24 34.06 9.33 33.87
C LEU A 24 35.17 9.14 32.82
N ALA A 25 36.45 9.25 33.18
CA ALA A 25 37.57 9.11 32.24
C ALA A 25 37.93 7.65 31.91
N LYS A 26 37.53 6.67 32.75
CA LYS A 26 37.92 5.25 32.60
C LYS A 26 36.87 4.35 31.94
N ALA A 27 35.65 4.84 31.70
CA ALA A 27 34.60 4.05 31.05
C ALA A 27 34.70 4.00 29.51
N PHE A 28 35.42 4.95 28.88
CA PHE A 28 35.46 5.09 27.42
C PHE A 28 36.63 4.34 26.74
N ALA A 29 37.54 3.77 27.52
CA ALA A 29 38.76 3.12 27.02
C ALA A 29 38.67 1.59 26.84
N MET A 30 37.49 0.99 27.09
CA MET A 30 37.35 -0.49 27.17
C MET A 30 36.27 -1.08 26.26
N SER A 31 36.05 -0.46 25.09
CA SER A 31 35.17 -0.98 24.02
C SER A 31 35.87 -1.11 22.66
N LEU A 32 37.21 -1.03 22.61
CA LEU A 32 38.01 -1.13 21.38
C LEU A 32 39.03 -2.30 21.39
N ALA A 33 38.67 -3.43 22.02
CA ALA A 33 39.44 -4.67 21.91
C ALA A 33 38.55 -5.90 22.19
N LEU A 34 37.98 -6.52 21.14
CA LEU A 34 37.55 -7.92 21.03
C LEU A 34 36.66 -8.11 19.77
N ASN A 35 37.26 -8.53 18.65
CA ASN A 35 36.56 -9.09 17.48
C ASN A 35 37.57 -9.65 16.45
N TYR A 36 38.34 -10.69 16.82
CA TYR A 36 39.21 -11.39 15.86
C TYR A 36 39.56 -12.83 16.28
N SER A 37 38.56 -13.71 16.28
CA SER A 37 38.74 -15.16 16.08
C SER A 37 37.40 -15.78 15.67
N GLY A 38 37.42 -16.87 14.92
CA GLY A 38 36.23 -17.59 14.51
C GLY A 38 36.48 -19.09 14.49
N GLU A 39 35.62 -19.86 15.15
CA GLU A 39 35.57 -21.32 15.10
C GLU A 39 34.16 -21.80 15.51
N SER A 40 33.89 -23.12 15.43
CA SER A 40 32.56 -23.62 15.04
C SER A 40 31.82 -24.52 16.06
N MET A 41 30.58 -24.14 16.38
CA MET A 41 29.44 -25.03 16.80
C MET A 41 29.64 -25.87 18.10
N PRO A 42 28.61 -26.60 18.62
CA PRO A 42 27.18 -26.67 18.30
C PRO A 42 26.26 -26.23 19.49
N ALA A 43 24.98 -26.60 19.44
CA ALA A 43 23.92 -26.05 20.31
C ALA A 43 23.66 -26.83 21.63
N LEU A 44 23.07 -26.14 22.62
CA LEU A 44 22.33 -26.76 23.73
C LEU A 44 21.18 -25.85 24.22
N ARG A 45 20.12 -26.45 24.80
CA ARG A 45 18.90 -25.76 25.27
C ARG A 45 18.95 -25.56 26.81
N THR A 46 18.48 -24.42 27.34
CA THR A 46 17.18 -24.31 28.09
C THR A 46 17.00 -23.05 28.97
N ARG A 47 15.73 -22.56 29.00
CA ARG A 47 14.98 -21.95 30.12
C ARG A 47 15.49 -20.71 30.91
N ARG A 48 14.73 -19.61 30.73
CA ARG A 48 14.20 -18.64 31.75
C ARG A 48 15.25 -17.77 32.51
N SER A 49 15.01 -16.49 32.79
CA SER A 49 13.77 -15.90 33.33
C SER A 49 13.51 -14.44 32.92
N LYS A 50 12.30 -13.95 33.25
CA LYS A 50 11.85 -12.53 33.21
C LYS A 50 12.84 -11.65 34.01
N ALA A 51 13.34 -10.53 33.51
CA ALA A 51 12.68 -9.28 33.10
C ALA A 51 12.21 -8.39 34.27
N LEU A 52 12.75 -7.17 34.33
CA LEU A 52 12.25 -6.02 35.07
C LEU A 52 12.47 -4.77 34.21
N SER A 53 11.52 -3.84 34.22
CA SER A 53 11.56 -2.62 33.39
C SER A 53 11.26 -1.40 34.25
N ILE A 54 12.15 -0.41 34.23
CA ILE A 54 11.86 0.97 34.64
C ILE A 54 12.46 1.88 33.58
N ALA A 55 11.68 2.84 33.09
CA ALA A 55 12.14 3.90 32.22
C ALA A 55 12.17 5.22 33.01
N VAL A 56 13.19 6.04 32.76
CA VAL A 56 13.19 7.46 33.15
C VAL A 56 13.71 8.26 31.96
N VAL A 57 12.84 9.07 31.38
CA VAL A 57 13.23 10.23 30.57
C VAL A 57 13.12 11.44 31.49
N ALA A 58 14.18 12.24 31.59
CA ALA A 58 14.16 13.52 32.27
C ALA A 58 14.94 14.53 31.41
N ALA A 59 14.25 15.52 30.85
CA ALA A 59 14.87 16.63 30.15
C ALA A 59 15.38 17.68 31.16
N LEU A 60 16.39 18.45 30.77
CA LEU A 60 17.01 19.48 31.62
C LEU A 60 17.12 20.79 30.83
N SER A 61 16.22 21.74 31.09
CA SER A 61 16.27 23.12 30.57
C SER A 61 15.32 24.03 31.36
N ILE A 62 15.85 24.73 32.38
CA ILE A 62 15.20 25.86 33.06
C ILE A 62 16.28 26.89 33.46
N PRO A 63 16.17 28.17 33.09
CA PRO A 63 16.70 29.29 33.84
C PRO A 63 15.63 29.88 34.80
N LEU A 64 16.04 30.30 36.00
CA LEU A 64 15.14 30.83 37.04
C LEU A 64 14.85 32.32 36.85
N SER A 65 13.65 32.77 37.29
CA SER A 65 13.51 34.01 38.08
C SER A 65 12.23 34.00 38.94
N ALA A 66 12.15 34.94 39.89
CA ALA A 66 11.34 34.94 41.11
C ALA A 66 9.79 34.87 40.99
N GLY A 67 9.14 34.43 42.08
CA GLY A 67 7.75 34.77 42.44
C GLY A 67 7.69 36.02 43.34
N PRO A 68 6.75 36.17 44.30
CA PRO A 68 5.70 35.24 44.76
C PRO A 68 4.26 35.83 44.77
N GLY A 69 3.27 35.02 45.16
CA GLY A 69 1.90 35.47 45.45
C GLY A 69 1.04 34.34 46.05
N PHE A 70 0.24 34.64 47.09
CA PHE A 70 -0.52 33.65 47.86
C PHE A 70 -2.03 33.67 47.56
N ALA A 71 -2.70 32.62 48.05
CA ALA A 71 -4.13 32.52 48.38
C ALA A 71 -5.16 32.24 47.26
N ALA A 72 -5.81 31.08 47.40
CA ALA A 72 -7.21 30.81 47.08
C ALA A 72 -8.05 31.07 48.37
N PRO A 73 -9.40 30.84 48.47
CA PRO A 73 -10.26 30.12 47.52
C PRO A 73 -11.71 30.66 47.35
N ALA A 74 -12.49 29.87 46.59
CA ALA A 74 -13.91 29.50 46.81
C ALA A 74 -15.08 30.37 46.30
N GLU A 75 -16.06 29.61 45.79
CA GLU A 75 -17.52 29.75 45.84
C GLU A 75 -18.31 30.71 44.90
N GLU A 76 -19.11 30.03 44.06
CA GLU A 76 -20.43 30.41 43.50
C GLU A 76 -21.47 30.74 44.62
N PRO A 77 -22.72 31.26 44.36
CA PRO A 77 -23.48 31.10 43.11
C PRO A 77 -24.42 32.25 42.63
N SER A 78 -24.89 32.06 41.39
CA SER A 78 -26.25 32.34 40.85
C SER A 78 -26.98 33.68 41.10
N ALA A 79 -27.38 34.32 39.99
CA ALA A 79 -28.69 34.98 39.83
C ALA A 79 -29.06 35.07 38.32
N GLN A 80 -30.35 35.28 38.00
CA GLN A 80 -30.89 35.37 36.63
C GLN A 80 -31.61 36.70 36.38
N ALA A 81 -31.67 37.13 35.10
CA ALA A 81 -32.69 38.04 34.54
C ALA A 81 -32.68 39.51 35.08
N SER A 82 -33.33 40.52 34.48
CA SER A 82 -34.08 40.66 33.21
C SER A 82 -34.21 42.13 32.78
N GLN A 83 -34.34 42.39 31.45
CA GLN A 83 -35.07 43.50 30.80
C GLN A 83 -34.73 44.99 31.12
N SER A 84 -34.18 45.70 30.10
CA SER A 84 -34.69 46.91 29.39
C SER A 84 -35.30 48.13 30.15
N PRO A 85 -35.56 49.34 29.53
CA PRO A 85 -35.37 49.82 28.14
C PRO A 85 -34.77 51.25 27.95
N THR A 86 -34.73 51.77 26.70
CA THR A 86 -34.73 53.22 26.24
C THR A 86 -33.59 54.19 26.65
N ALA A 87 -32.84 54.84 25.72
CA ALA A 87 -33.11 56.05 24.88
C ALA A 87 -32.84 57.41 25.60
N THR A 88 -32.51 58.58 25.00
CA THR A 88 -32.77 59.15 23.65
C THR A 88 -31.87 60.40 23.33
N ALA A 89 -31.86 60.87 22.05
CA ALA A 89 -31.54 62.24 21.56
C ALA A 89 -30.07 62.75 21.61
N THR A 90 -29.59 63.82 20.93
CA THR A 90 -30.09 64.87 19.98
C THR A 90 -29.11 64.99 18.76
N ALA A 91 -29.38 65.50 17.53
CA ALA A 91 -30.32 66.43 16.88
C ALA A 91 -29.83 67.89 16.68
N THR A 92 -29.56 68.29 15.40
CA THR A 92 -29.42 69.63 14.75
C THR A 92 -28.69 69.46 13.38
N ASP A 93 -28.85 70.25 12.31
CA ASP A 93 -29.94 71.14 11.84
C ASP A 93 -29.88 71.32 10.29
N ALA A 94 -30.84 72.03 9.67
CA ALA A 94 -31.02 72.21 8.21
C ALA A 94 -30.59 73.64 7.71
N PRO A 95 -30.88 74.19 6.48
CA PRO A 95 -31.84 73.79 5.44
C PRO A 95 -31.39 73.88 3.94
N GLU A 96 -32.39 73.71 3.06
CA GLU A 96 -32.42 73.61 1.57
C GLU A 96 -32.49 75.01 0.85
N PRO A 97 -32.70 75.21 -0.50
CA PRO A 97 -33.70 74.52 -1.37
C PRO A 97 -33.48 74.36 -2.91
N SER A 98 -34.34 73.53 -3.52
CA SER A 98 -35.03 73.71 -4.83
C SER A 98 -34.27 73.72 -6.18
N SER A 99 -34.48 72.67 -7.01
CA SER A 99 -35.33 72.75 -8.24
C SER A 99 -35.44 71.40 -9.01
N ALA A 100 -36.51 71.24 -9.82
CA ALA A 100 -36.88 70.07 -10.64
C ALA A 100 -37.45 70.57 -12.01
N PRO A 101 -37.99 69.77 -12.99
CA PRO A 101 -38.70 68.47 -12.88
C PRO A 101 -38.47 67.44 -14.04
N SER A 102 -39.38 66.43 -14.12
CA SER A 102 -39.68 65.51 -15.26
C SER A 102 -38.60 64.50 -15.72
N ASP A 103 -38.87 63.21 -15.93
CA ASP A 103 -40.15 62.44 -15.91
C ASP A 103 -40.03 61.07 -15.20
N ALA A 104 -41.16 60.63 -14.64
CA ALA A 104 -41.45 59.27 -14.13
C ALA A 104 -42.99 59.06 -14.24
N PRO A 105 -43.50 57.83 -14.45
CA PRO A 105 -43.64 56.78 -13.42
C PRO A 105 -43.20 55.38 -13.94
N GLU A 106 -43.12 54.23 -13.24
CA GLU A 106 -43.16 53.70 -11.85
C GLU A 106 -42.87 52.16 -12.00
N THR A 107 -42.71 51.22 -11.06
CA THR A 107 -42.47 51.02 -9.59
C THR A 107 -42.03 49.54 -9.44
N THR A 108 -41.38 48.99 -8.41
CA THR A 108 -40.43 49.38 -7.33
C THR A 108 -39.77 48.07 -6.85
N GLY A 109 -38.62 48.01 -6.17
CA GLY A 109 -37.68 49.03 -5.72
C GLY A 109 -36.36 48.35 -5.29
N THR A 110 -35.29 49.11 -5.08
CA THR A 110 -33.89 48.58 -5.06
C THR A 110 -33.23 48.49 -3.68
N GLY A 111 -32.41 47.45 -3.50
CA GLY A 111 -31.14 47.55 -2.76
C GLY A 111 -31.08 46.90 -1.36
N THR A 112 -29.90 46.55 -0.83
CA THR A 112 -28.51 46.70 -1.36
C THR A 112 -27.55 45.60 -0.87
N ASN A 113 -26.34 45.59 -1.45
CA ASN A 113 -25.04 45.11 -0.93
C ASN A 113 -24.46 43.76 -1.40
N VAL A 114 -23.13 43.82 -1.60
CA VAL A 114 -22.13 42.76 -1.90
C VAL A 114 -22.35 41.96 -3.19
N ALA A 115 -21.42 42.13 -4.14
CA ALA A 115 -21.30 41.28 -5.31
C ALA A 115 -20.53 40.00 -4.95
N GLU A 116 -21.21 38.85 -4.92
CA GLU A 116 -20.59 37.54 -4.73
C GLU A 116 -20.52 36.77 -6.07
N SER A 117 -19.41 36.08 -6.32
CA SER A 117 -19.10 35.48 -7.62
C SER A 117 -19.88 34.19 -7.86
N THR A 118 -20.94 34.26 -8.67
CA THR A 118 -21.72 33.10 -9.13
C THR A 118 -20.94 32.28 -10.17
N ALA A 119 -20.01 31.46 -9.69
CA ALA A 119 -19.35 30.45 -10.52
C ALA A 119 -20.38 29.48 -11.11
N ALA A 120 -20.39 29.34 -12.45
CA ALA A 120 -21.33 28.49 -13.15
C ALA A 120 -21.17 27.00 -12.76
N THR A 121 -22.30 26.30 -12.62
CA THR A 121 -22.32 24.84 -12.41
C THR A 121 -21.60 24.13 -13.56
N PRO A 122 -20.59 23.28 -13.30
CA PRO A 122 -20.00 22.46 -14.36
C PRO A 122 -21.05 21.49 -14.90
N SER A 123 -21.39 21.61 -16.18
CA SER A 123 -22.18 20.60 -16.86
C SER A 123 -21.40 19.28 -16.87
N THR A 124 -22.02 18.21 -16.38
CA THR A 124 -21.39 16.89 -16.35
C THR A 124 -21.11 16.42 -17.77
N SER A 125 -19.83 16.38 -18.16
CA SER A 125 -19.40 15.69 -19.38
C SER A 125 -19.86 14.24 -19.30
N ALA A 126 -20.75 13.83 -20.21
CA ALA A 126 -21.21 12.46 -20.26
C ALA A 126 -20.01 11.54 -20.54
N VAL A 127 -19.72 10.63 -19.61
CA VAL A 127 -18.68 9.62 -19.80
C VAL A 127 -19.14 8.69 -20.93
N ALA A 128 -18.28 8.49 -21.93
CA ALA A 128 -18.57 7.55 -23.00
C ALA A 128 -18.63 6.13 -22.43
N ALA A 129 -19.75 5.44 -22.64
CA ALA A 129 -19.93 4.06 -22.21
C ALA A 129 -18.90 3.14 -22.88
N THR A 130 -18.52 2.05 -22.20
CA THR A 130 -17.59 1.06 -22.78
C THR A 130 -18.23 0.31 -23.96
N PRO A 131 -17.44 -0.32 -24.86
CA PRO A 131 -17.99 -1.06 -25.98
C PRO A 131 -18.99 -2.14 -25.57
N ALA A 132 -18.72 -2.94 -24.53
CA ALA A 132 -19.69 -3.93 -24.05
C ALA A 132 -20.92 -3.29 -23.39
N ALA A 133 -20.76 -2.21 -22.62
CA ALA A 133 -21.88 -1.47 -22.04
C ALA A 133 -22.83 -0.93 -23.11
N GLU A 134 -22.26 -0.34 -24.17
CA GLU A 134 -23.01 0.25 -25.27
C GLU A 134 -23.66 -0.82 -26.16
N GLU A 135 -22.97 -1.94 -26.43
CA GLU A 135 -23.51 -3.07 -27.19
C GLU A 135 -24.68 -3.75 -26.44
N ILE A 136 -24.56 -3.99 -25.13
CA ILE A 136 -25.68 -4.50 -24.31
C ILE A 136 -26.84 -3.50 -24.33
N SER A 137 -26.58 -2.21 -24.10
CA SER A 137 -27.63 -1.20 -24.05
C SER A 137 -28.38 -1.09 -25.38
N LYS A 138 -27.68 -1.14 -26.51
CA LYS A 138 -28.26 -1.18 -27.87
C LYS A 138 -29.05 -2.47 -28.13
N SER A 139 -28.56 -3.62 -27.66
CA SER A 139 -29.27 -4.91 -27.77
C SER A 139 -30.56 -4.94 -26.95
N LEU A 140 -30.56 -4.40 -25.72
CA LEU A 140 -31.76 -4.32 -24.89
C LEU A 140 -32.78 -3.29 -25.39
N ALA A 141 -32.31 -2.16 -25.94
CA ALA A 141 -33.19 -1.08 -26.45
C ALA A 141 -33.98 -1.46 -27.71
N LYS A 142 -33.63 -2.55 -28.40
CA LYS A 142 -34.33 -3.02 -29.61
C LYS A 142 -35.69 -3.68 -29.35
N GLY A 143 -35.91 -4.22 -28.15
CA GLY A 143 -37.13 -4.97 -27.82
C GLY A 143 -37.30 -6.32 -28.54
N GLU A 144 -36.27 -6.79 -29.24
CA GLU A 144 -36.21 -8.13 -29.84
C GLU A 144 -35.88 -9.18 -28.75
N ASP A 145 -36.51 -10.35 -28.76
CA ASP A 145 -36.24 -11.44 -27.81
C ASP A 145 -34.83 -12.02 -28.04
N LEU A 146 -33.84 -11.50 -27.29
CA LEU A 146 -32.43 -11.91 -27.40
C LEU A 146 -32.28 -13.42 -27.18
N SER A 147 -31.65 -14.12 -28.12
CA SER A 147 -31.45 -15.56 -27.99
C SER A 147 -30.44 -15.88 -26.88
N ASN A 148 -30.55 -17.09 -26.30
CA ASN A 148 -29.64 -17.57 -25.25
C ASN A 148 -28.14 -17.41 -25.62
N LYS A 149 -27.81 -17.64 -26.89
CA LYS A 149 -26.44 -17.54 -27.41
C LYS A 149 -25.94 -16.09 -27.45
N GLU A 150 -26.81 -15.14 -27.71
CA GLU A 150 -26.49 -13.71 -27.69
C GLU A 150 -26.39 -13.18 -26.26
N ARG A 151 -27.30 -13.61 -25.37
CA ARG A 151 -27.27 -13.29 -23.94
C ARG A 151 -25.95 -13.72 -23.30
N VAL A 152 -25.48 -14.95 -23.56
CA VAL A 152 -24.15 -15.42 -23.10
C VAL A 152 -23.02 -14.58 -23.70
N LYS A 153 -22.97 -14.42 -25.03
CA LYS A 153 -21.93 -13.63 -25.73
C LYS A 153 -21.83 -12.19 -25.23
N LEU A 154 -22.95 -11.55 -24.89
CA LEU A 154 -23.00 -10.20 -24.34
C LEU A 154 -22.45 -10.16 -22.90
N ALA A 155 -22.80 -11.14 -22.06
CA ALA A 155 -22.23 -11.26 -20.72
C ALA A 155 -20.73 -11.53 -20.76
N ASP A 156 -20.26 -12.46 -21.61
CA ASP A 156 -18.83 -12.79 -21.76
C ASP A 156 -18.00 -11.54 -22.11
N LYS A 157 -18.52 -10.66 -22.97
CA LYS A 157 -17.88 -9.38 -23.31
C LYS A 157 -17.76 -8.43 -22.11
N ALA A 158 -18.85 -8.22 -21.37
CA ALA A 158 -18.82 -7.32 -20.21
C ALA A 158 -17.97 -7.91 -19.07
N LEU A 159 -18.02 -9.22 -18.85
CA LEU A 159 -17.15 -9.93 -17.90
C LEU A 159 -15.66 -9.79 -18.28
N ALA A 160 -15.32 -9.89 -19.57
CA ALA A 160 -13.96 -9.67 -20.05
C ALA A 160 -13.48 -8.19 -19.94
N GLU A 161 -14.38 -7.20 -20.08
CA GLU A 161 -14.05 -5.80 -19.78
C GLU A 161 -13.90 -5.53 -18.26
N LEU A 162 -14.54 -6.34 -17.41
CA LEU A 162 -14.48 -6.25 -15.94
C LEU A 162 -13.38 -7.13 -15.29
N ASP A 163 -12.60 -7.89 -16.06
CA ASP A 163 -11.65 -8.91 -15.58
C ASP A 163 -12.30 -9.95 -14.63
N MET A 164 -13.51 -10.41 -15.00
CA MET A 164 -14.30 -11.38 -14.26
C MET A 164 -14.44 -12.71 -15.02
N GLU A 165 -14.22 -13.84 -14.36
CA GLU A 165 -14.36 -15.16 -15.01
C GLU A 165 -15.82 -15.63 -15.15
N HIS A 166 -16.72 -15.21 -14.25
CA HIS A 166 -18.07 -15.77 -14.12
C HIS A 166 -19.09 -14.75 -13.60
N LEU A 167 -20.37 -14.92 -13.96
CA LEU A 167 -21.50 -14.13 -13.44
C LEU A 167 -22.11 -14.75 -12.18
N ASP A 168 -21.86 -14.15 -11.01
CA ASP A 168 -22.31 -14.60 -9.68
C ASP A 168 -23.84 -14.80 -9.56
N ALA A 169 -24.29 -16.05 -9.67
CA ALA A 169 -25.70 -16.41 -9.56
C ALA A 169 -26.23 -16.26 -8.12
N GLN A 170 -27.32 -15.49 -7.95
CA GLN A 170 -28.04 -15.34 -6.69
C GLN A 170 -28.90 -16.59 -6.38
N LEU A 171 -29.31 -16.73 -5.11
CA LEU A 171 -30.20 -17.83 -4.71
C LEU A 171 -31.56 -17.72 -5.43
N GLY A 172 -31.98 -18.78 -6.11
CA GLY A 172 -33.18 -18.79 -6.96
C GLY A 172 -32.98 -18.23 -8.37
N GLN A 173 -31.80 -17.68 -8.70
CA GLN A 173 -31.52 -17.14 -10.03
C GLN A 173 -31.46 -18.24 -11.10
N GLY A 174 -31.01 -19.46 -10.76
CA GLY A 174 -31.12 -20.62 -11.66
C GLY A 174 -32.57 -20.94 -12.05
N ALA A 175 -33.53 -20.78 -11.13
CA ALA A 175 -34.95 -20.96 -11.45
C ALA A 175 -35.53 -19.81 -12.29
N LYS A 176 -35.08 -18.56 -12.07
CA LYS A 176 -35.44 -17.42 -12.92
C LYS A 176 -34.89 -17.55 -14.34
N ARG A 177 -33.60 -17.92 -14.47
CA ARG A 177 -32.96 -18.20 -15.75
C ARG A 177 -33.68 -19.34 -16.47
N ILE A 178 -33.93 -20.49 -15.83
CA ILE A 178 -34.77 -21.56 -16.41
C ILE A 178 -36.16 -21.06 -16.86
N ALA A 179 -36.81 -20.19 -16.09
CA ALA A 179 -38.13 -19.65 -16.44
C ALA A 179 -38.12 -18.62 -17.59
N GLU A 180 -36.99 -17.93 -17.84
CA GLU A 180 -36.84 -16.88 -18.85
C GLU A 180 -36.10 -17.35 -20.13
N THR A 181 -35.25 -18.37 -20.02
CA THR A 181 -34.32 -18.84 -21.06
C THR A 181 -34.38 -20.35 -21.29
N GLY A 182 -34.98 -21.12 -20.38
CA GLY A 182 -34.90 -22.59 -20.35
C GLY A 182 -33.60 -23.16 -19.77
N ASP A 183 -32.60 -22.33 -19.46
CA ASP A 183 -31.25 -22.78 -19.07
C ASP A 183 -30.70 -21.97 -17.88
N ALA A 184 -30.30 -22.65 -16.80
CA ALA A 184 -29.77 -22.03 -15.59
C ALA A 184 -28.41 -21.31 -15.77
N THR A 185 -27.70 -21.57 -16.88
CA THR A 185 -26.40 -20.97 -17.20
C THR A 185 -26.53 -19.64 -17.94
N VAL A 186 -27.62 -19.45 -18.71
CA VAL A 186 -27.85 -18.28 -19.56
C VAL A 186 -28.38 -17.10 -18.73
N PRO A 187 -27.81 -15.88 -18.83
CA PRO A 187 -28.24 -14.74 -18.04
C PRO A 187 -29.63 -14.20 -18.44
N THR A 188 -30.35 -13.70 -17.44
CA THR A 188 -31.60 -12.93 -17.63
C THR A 188 -31.33 -11.54 -18.22
N VAL A 189 -32.35 -10.90 -18.80
CA VAL A 189 -32.28 -9.51 -19.30
C VAL A 189 -31.83 -8.53 -18.20
N ALA A 190 -32.31 -8.72 -16.96
CA ALA A 190 -31.93 -7.90 -15.82
C ALA A 190 -30.44 -8.06 -15.45
N GLU A 191 -29.87 -9.25 -15.59
CA GLU A 191 -28.43 -9.50 -15.34
C GLU A 191 -27.54 -8.82 -16.39
N LEU A 192 -28.00 -8.70 -17.64
CA LEU A 192 -27.29 -7.96 -18.68
C LEU A 192 -27.32 -6.45 -18.43
N ALA A 193 -28.46 -5.91 -17.99
CA ALA A 193 -28.57 -4.50 -17.61
C ALA A 193 -27.67 -4.14 -16.41
N ASP A 194 -27.59 -5.03 -15.40
CA ASP A 194 -26.65 -4.89 -14.27
C ASP A 194 -25.18 -4.86 -14.74
N LEU A 195 -24.80 -5.75 -15.66
CA LEU A 195 -23.45 -5.80 -16.24
C LEU A 195 -23.09 -4.52 -16.99
N ALA A 196 -23.97 -4.03 -17.86
CA ALA A 196 -23.73 -2.82 -18.66
C ALA A 196 -23.52 -1.56 -17.81
N ARG A 197 -24.19 -1.47 -16.66
CA ARG A 197 -23.95 -0.40 -15.69
C ARG A 197 -22.60 -0.56 -15.01
N LEU A 198 -22.25 -1.77 -14.55
CA LEU A 198 -20.97 -2.03 -13.88
C LEU A 198 -19.75 -1.70 -14.77
N THR A 199 -19.80 -2.03 -16.06
CA THR A 199 -18.77 -1.62 -17.03
C THR A 199 -18.70 -0.11 -17.23
N SER A 200 -19.85 0.59 -17.21
CA SER A 200 -19.90 2.05 -17.38
C SER A 200 -19.36 2.82 -16.18
N ASP A 201 -19.66 2.35 -14.96
CA ASP A 201 -19.26 3.01 -13.72
C ASP A 201 -17.72 3.00 -13.53
N ASP A 202 -17.01 1.99 -14.03
CA ASP A 202 -15.56 1.88 -13.87
C ASP A 202 -14.79 2.90 -14.73
N ALA A 203 -15.28 3.20 -15.94
CA ALA A 203 -14.71 4.21 -16.83
C ALA A 203 -14.75 5.62 -16.22
N ALA A 204 -15.78 5.92 -15.42
CA ALA A 204 -16.01 7.22 -14.82
C ALA A 204 -15.05 7.56 -13.65
N ALA A 205 -14.39 6.57 -13.05
CA ALA A 205 -13.61 6.72 -11.81
C ALA A 205 -12.21 7.36 -11.98
N SER A 206 -11.89 7.91 -13.15
CA SER A 206 -10.53 8.16 -13.64
C SER A 206 -9.97 9.59 -13.42
N ILE A 207 -10.60 10.41 -12.57
CA ILE A 207 -10.23 11.83 -12.35
C ILE A 207 -9.39 12.01 -11.06
N PRO A 208 -8.19 12.64 -11.09
CA PRO A 208 -7.33 12.80 -9.90
C PRO A 208 -7.75 13.92 -8.92
N PHE A 209 -7.45 13.70 -7.64
CA PHE A 209 -7.41 14.70 -6.56
C PHE A 209 -6.33 14.26 -5.53
N GLU A 210 -5.69 15.18 -4.81
CA GLU A 210 -4.65 14.86 -3.81
C GLU A 210 -5.05 15.23 -2.38
N VAL A 211 -4.86 14.29 -1.42
CA VAL A 211 -4.79 14.57 0.03
C VAL A 211 -3.73 13.66 0.69
N GLY A 212 -2.96 14.21 1.61
CA GLY A 212 -1.94 13.50 2.38
C GLY A 212 -2.47 12.76 3.62
N ALA A 213 -1.63 11.92 4.22
CA ALA A 213 -1.93 11.23 5.49
C ALA A 213 -1.76 12.16 6.72
N PRO A 214 -2.54 11.97 7.80
CA PRO A 214 -2.49 12.82 9.00
C PRO A 214 -1.21 12.65 9.82
N ALA A 215 -0.80 13.72 10.51
CA ALA A 215 0.48 13.84 11.22
C ALA A 215 0.38 13.72 12.76
N SER A 216 -0.81 13.86 13.36
CA SER A 216 -0.99 13.83 14.83
C SER A 216 -2.14 12.94 15.33
N LEU A 217 -2.21 12.70 16.65
CA LEU A 217 -3.26 11.88 17.27
C LEU A 217 -4.64 12.56 17.28
N ASP A 218 -4.70 13.89 17.37
CA ASP A 218 -5.96 14.64 17.32
C ASP A 218 -6.43 14.87 15.87
N GLU A 219 -5.50 14.88 14.91
CA GLU A 219 -5.84 14.62 13.51
C GLU A 219 -6.41 13.21 13.34
N LEU A 220 -5.78 12.14 13.86
CA LEU A 220 -6.32 10.77 13.74
C LEU A 220 -7.70 10.56 14.39
N ARG A 221 -8.08 11.39 15.37
CA ARG A 221 -9.44 11.45 15.94
C ARG A 221 -10.47 12.05 14.98
N THR A 222 -10.08 13.10 14.25
CA THR A 222 -10.94 13.90 13.36
C THR A 222 -10.89 13.45 11.90
N TRP A 223 -9.83 12.76 11.50
CA TRP A 223 -9.57 12.25 10.16
C TRP A 223 -10.63 11.25 9.72
N ARG A 224 -10.95 11.27 8.42
CA ARG A 224 -11.92 10.40 7.76
C ARG A 224 -11.33 9.97 6.40
N PRO A 225 -11.27 8.66 6.09
CA PRO A 225 -11.00 8.23 4.72
C PRO A 225 -12.21 8.51 3.81
N PRO A 226 -12.00 8.66 2.49
CA PRO A 226 -13.07 8.68 1.49
C PRO A 226 -13.79 7.33 1.43
N GLY A 227 -15.04 7.35 0.97
CA GLY A 227 -15.97 6.22 1.02
C GLY A 227 -17.10 6.45 2.02
N THR A 228 -17.94 5.44 2.22
CA THR A 228 -19.14 5.61 3.06
C THR A 228 -18.82 5.31 4.52
N LEU A 229 -18.84 6.35 5.37
CA LEU A 229 -18.47 6.23 6.79
C LEU A 229 -19.51 5.50 7.63
N GLY A 230 -19.04 4.88 8.72
CA GLY A 230 -19.85 4.25 9.75
C GLY A 230 -19.08 4.10 11.06
N ILE A 231 -19.69 3.43 12.03
CA ILE A 231 -19.13 3.17 13.36
C ILE A 231 -19.49 1.76 13.84
N ASP A 232 -18.81 1.24 14.86
CA ASP A 232 -19.31 0.10 15.62
C ASP A 232 -19.34 0.40 17.13
N VAL A 233 -20.33 -0.17 17.83
CA VAL A 233 -20.68 0.20 19.20
C VAL A 233 -21.16 -0.98 20.04
N SER A 234 -20.99 -0.86 21.34
CA SER A 234 -21.49 -1.78 22.37
C SER A 234 -22.05 -0.98 23.56
N ARG A 235 -22.31 -1.66 24.69
CA ARG A 235 -22.55 -1.02 25.99
C ARG A 235 -21.47 0.01 26.40
N HIS A 236 -20.24 -0.13 25.91
CA HIS A 236 -19.09 0.66 26.39
C HIS A 236 -19.15 2.13 25.98
N GLN A 237 -19.84 2.46 24.88
CA GLN A 237 -20.14 3.84 24.49
C GLN A 237 -21.35 4.46 25.25
N GLY A 238 -21.92 3.75 26.24
CA GLY A 238 -22.95 4.28 27.13
C GLY A 238 -24.26 4.62 26.42
N THR A 239 -24.57 5.91 26.30
CA THR A 239 -25.74 6.43 25.56
C THR A 239 -25.26 7.08 24.28
N VAL A 240 -25.45 6.39 23.15
CA VAL A 240 -24.95 6.81 21.84
C VAL A 240 -25.82 7.94 21.25
N ASN A 241 -25.21 9.08 20.94
CA ASN A 241 -25.86 10.18 20.22
C ASN A 241 -25.86 9.90 18.70
N TRP A 242 -26.89 9.22 18.23
CA TRP A 242 -27.04 8.83 16.82
C TRP A 242 -27.22 10.00 15.85
N SER A 243 -27.74 11.15 16.32
CA SER A 243 -27.82 12.38 15.53
C SER A 243 -26.44 12.99 15.31
N SER A 244 -25.60 13.02 16.34
CA SER A 244 -24.18 13.41 16.26
C SER A 244 -23.42 12.50 15.30
N ALA A 245 -23.58 11.17 15.43
CA ALA A 245 -22.97 10.20 14.52
C ALA A 245 -23.29 10.48 13.03
N LYS A 246 -24.57 10.74 12.73
CA LYS A 246 -25.03 11.05 11.37
C LYS A 246 -24.50 12.39 10.85
N ALA A 247 -24.48 13.43 11.70
CA ALA A 247 -23.90 14.73 11.36
C ALA A 247 -22.40 14.61 11.04
N ASN A 248 -21.67 13.85 11.86
CA ASN A 248 -20.25 13.52 11.68
C ASN A 248 -19.98 12.47 10.57
N GLY A 249 -20.92 12.30 9.64
CA GLY A 249 -20.75 11.53 8.41
C GLY A 249 -21.23 10.08 8.43
N ALA A 250 -21.58 9.49 9.58
CA ALA A 250 -21.97 8.07 9.63
C ALA A 250 -23.23 7.79 8.79
N ARG A 251 -23.19 6.71 8.01
CA ARG A 251 -24.30 6.17 7.22
C ARG A 251 -24.64 4.72 7.57
N PHE A 252 -23.72 3.99 8.21
CA PHE A 252 -24.03 2.70 8.83
C PHE A 252 -23.47 2.56 10.25
N ALA A 253 -23.94 1.54 10.97
CA ALA A 253 -23.30 1.08 12.19
C ALA A 253 -23.40 -0.44 12.40
N TYR A 254 -22.43 -1.03 13.10
CA TYR A 254 -22.55 -2.37 13.70
C TYR A 254 -22.75 -2.27 15.21
N ILE A 255 -23.70 -3.03 15.76
CA ILE A 255 -24.03 -2.99 17.20
C ILE A 255 -23.80 -4.37 17.81
N LYS A 256 -23.05 -4.44 18.92
CA LYS A 256 -22.82 -5.69 19.66
C LYS A 256 -24.15 -6.24 20.15
N ALA A 257 -24.52 -7.45 19.72
CA ALA A 257 -25.71 -8.14 20.22
C ALA A 257 -25.35 -9.12 21.33
N THR A 258 -24.29 -9.89 21.13
CA THR A 258 -23.97 -11.04 21.98
C THR A 258 -22.45 -11.28 22.10
N GLN A 259 -22.09 -12.05 23.12
CA GLN A 259 -20.77 -12.60 23.36
C GLN A 259 -20.96 -13.91 24.14
N SER A 260 -20.25 -14.99 23.79
CA SER A 260 -20.33 -16.22 24.59
C SER A 260 -19.44 -16.11 25.85
N TRP A 261 -19.80 -16.75 26.96
CA TRP A 261 -19.07 -16.75 28.24
C TRP A 261 -19.01 -18.18 28.80
N PRO A 262 -18.04 -18.57 29.67
CA PRO A 262 -17.88 -19.96 30.11
C PRO A 262 -19.09 -20.65 30.75
N SER A 263 -20.08 -19.88 31.20
CA SER A 263 -21.29 -20.36 31.89
C SER A 263 -22.62 -19.93 31.26
N SER A 264 -22.63 -19.01 30.29
CA SER A 264 -23.87 -18.50 29.68
C SER A 264 -23.61 -17.64 28.43
N LEU A 265 -24.66 -17.40 27.64
CA LEU A 265 -24.68 -16.33 26.64
C LEU A 265 -24.76 -14.96 27.31
N TYR A 266 -23.78 -14.09 27.06
CA TYR A 266 -23.92 -12.67 27.36
C TYR A 266 -24.67 -11.95 26.22
N LYS A 267 -25.70 -11.19 26.58
CA LYS A 267 -26.40 -10.26 25.68
C LYS A 267 -26.01 -8.84 26.04
N ASP A 268 -25.73 -7.99 25.05
CA ASP A 268 -25.41 -6.59 25.33
C ASP A 268 -26.70 -5.82 25.72
N PRO A 269 -26.78 -5.22 26.93
CA PRO A 269 -27.98 -4.56 27.42
C PRO A 269 -28.34 -3.27 26.66
N LYS A 270 -27.41 -2.75 25.84
CA LYS A 270 -27.66 -1.61 24.94
C LYS A 270 -28.03 -2.02 23.53
N PHE A 271 -27.96 -3.32 23.16
CA PHE A 271 -28.22 -3.79 21.80
C PHE A 271 -29.54 -3.26 21.23
N SER A 272 -30.68 -3.59 21.85
CA SER A 272 -32.00 -3.22 21.32
C SER A 272 -32.21 -1.71 21.23
N GLN A 273 -31.68 -0.95 22.19
CA GLN A 273 -31.72 0.52 22.17
C GLN A 273 -30.91 1.08 20.99
N ASN A 274 -29.65 0.66 20.85
CA ASN A 274 -28.75 1.14 19.81
C ASN A 274 -29.14 0.68 18.40
N TYR A 275 -29.62 -0.56 18.25
CA TYR A 275 -30.08 -1.13 16.98
C TYR A 275 -31.38 -0.47 16.47
N THR A 276 -32.20 0.06 17.38
CA THR A 276 -33.41 0.83 17.05
C THR A 276 -33.06 2.30 16.76
N ASN A 277 -32.31 2.94 17.65
CA ASN A 277 -32.02 4.38 17.56
C ASN A 277 -31.12 4.73 16.36
N SER A 278 -30.18 3.85 15.99
CA SER A 278 -29.42 3.97 14.74
C SER A 278 -30.34 3.98 13.50
N ARG A 279 -31.35 3.10 13.46
CA ARG A 279 -32.31 3.07 12.35
C ARG A 279 -33.19 4.30 12.31
N ASN A 280 -33.61 4.81 13.47
CA ASN A 280 -34.44 6.01 13.59
C ASN A 280 -33.68 7.28 13.17
N ALA A 281 -32.38 7.37 13.47
CA ALA A 281 -31.52 8.40 12.89
C ALA A 281 -31.37 8.26 11.36
N GLY A 282 -31.60 7.07 10.81
CA GLY A 282 -31.58 6.79 9.37
C GLY A 282 -30.33 6.08 8.87
N LEU A 283 -29.55 5.48 9.77
CA LEU A 283 -28.40 4.64 9.41
C LEU A 283 -28.86 3.25 8.98
N ILE A 284 -28.08 2.64 8.08
CA ILE A 284 -28.06 1.20 7.84
C ILE A 284 -27.44 0.54 9.09
N ARG A 285 -27.91 -0.63 9.54
CA ARG A 285 -27.36 -1.28 10.72
C ARG A 285 -27.11 -2.77 10.58
N GLY A 286 -26.06 -3.23 11.24
CA GLY A 286 -25.76 -4.63 11.46
C GLY A 286 -25.71 -4.97 12.95
N ALA A 287 -25.73 -6.26 13.25
CA ALA A 287 -25.46 -6.78 14.59
C ALA A 287 -24.21 -7.66 14.55
N TYR A 288 -23.45 -7.72 15.65
CA TYR A 288 -22.25 -8.54 15.77
C TYR A 288 -22.23 -9.44 17.01
N HIS A 289 -21.47 -10.53 16.91
CA HIS A 289 -21.21 -11.48 17.99
C HIS A 289 -19.70 -11.61 18.22
N PHE A 290 -19.26 -11.23 19.43
CA PHE A 290 -17.87 -11.43 19.86
C PHE A 290 -17.66 -12.90 20.22
N ALA A 291 -16.88 -13.60 19.41
CA ALA A 291 -16.67 -15.04 19.54
C ALA A 291 -15.78 -15.39 20.74
N MET A 292 -16.06 -16.56 21.34
CA MET A 292 -15.18 -17.20 22.31
C MET A 292 -15.00 -18.68 21.95
N PRO A 293 -14.15 -19.02 20.96
CA PRO A 293 -14.06 -20.38 20.41
C PRO A 293 -13.74 -21.50 21.42
N ALA A 294 -13.04 -21.20 22.53
CA ALA A 294 -12.75 -22.17 23.59
C ALA A 294 -13.93 -22.44 24.58
N HIS A 295 -15.14 -21.94 24.31
CA HIS A 295 -16.30 -22.11 25.21
C HIS A 295 -17.36 -23.04 24.64
N SER A 296 -17.63 -22.98 23.33
CA SER A 296 -18.62 -23.81 22.64
C SER A 296 -18.33 -23.82 21.12
N SER A 297 -19.00 -24.67 20.34
CA SER A 297 -18.76 -24.75 18.89
C SER A 297 -19.29 -23.51 18.14
N GLY A 298 -18.81 -23.31 16.91
CA GLY A 298 -19.26 -22.23 16.05
C GLY A 298 -20.78 -22.26 15.83
N ALA A 299 -21.34 -23.45 15.61
CA ALA A 299 -22.78 -23.65 15.48
C ALA A 299 -23.58 -23.32 16.75
N ALA A 300 -22.98 -23.47 17.95
CA ALA A 300 -23.63 -23.07 19.19
C ALA A 300 -23.72 -21.54 19.28
N GLN A 301 -22.58 -20.86 19.12
CA GLN A 301 -22.51 -19.39 19.21
C GLN A 301 -23.28 -18.71 18.07
N ALA A 302 -23.31 -19.30 16.88
CA ALA A 302 -24.18 -18.87 15.78
C ALA A 302 -25.67 -18.98 16.12
N LYS A 303 -26.13 -20.09 16.72
CA LYS A 303 -27.54 -20.24 17.16
C LYS A 303 -27.90 -19.22 18.25
N GLU A 304 -27.02 -19.04 19.23
CA GLU A 304 -27.16 -18.04 20.30
C GLU A 304 -27.29 -16.62 19.73
N PHE A 305 -26.42 -16.25 18.79
CA PHE A 305 -26.45 -14.96 18.11
C PHE A 305 -27.71 -14.76 17.26
N MET A 306 -28.07 -15.73 16.42
CA MET A 306 -29.23 -15.64 15.53
C MET A 306 -30.56 -15.53 16.31
N ALA A 307 -30.62 -16.04 17.54
CA ALA A 307 -31.78 -15.93 18.42
C ALA A 307 -31.86 -14.60 19.20
N ASN A 308 -30.81 -13.76 19.17
CA ASN A 308 -30.69 -12.59 20.06
C ASN A 308 -30.21 -11.30 19.36
N GLY A 309 -30.17 -11.26 18.02
CA GLY A 309 -29.71 -10.08 17.28
C GLY A 309 -30.24 -9.97 15.85
N GLY A 310 -30.06 -8.77 15.28
CA GLY A 310 -30.03 -8.48 13.85
C GLY A 310 -31.31 -8.56 13.02
N GLY A 311 -32.41 -9.17 13.51
CA GLY A 311 -33.74 -9.08 12.87
C GLY A 311 -33.73 -9.37 11.37
N TRP A 312 -33.03 -10.43 10.96
CA TRP A 312 -32.37 -10.56 9.65
C TRP A 312 -33.30 -10.50 8.42
N THR A 313 -33.39 -9.33 7.81
CA THR A 313 -34.11 -9.06 6.55
C THR A 313 -33.16 -8.63 5.42
N ASN A 314 -33.72 -8.45 4.22
CA ASN A 314 -33.10 -7.89 3.02
C ASN A 314 -33.63 -6.47 2.71
N ASP A 315 -34.01 -5.71 3.74
CA ASP A 315 -34.67 -4.39 3.63
C ASP A 315 -33.78 -3.24 3.11
N GLY A 316 -32.49 -3.49 2.83
CA GLY A 316 -31.51 -2.46 2.45
C GLY A 316 -31.03 -1.59 3.62
N TYR A 317 -31.43 -1.91 4.85
CA TYR A 317 -30.99 -1.28 6.09
C TYR A 317 -30.45 -2.29 7.12
N THR A 318 -30.49 -3.59 6.82
CA THR A 318 -30.13 -4.71 7.69
C THR A 318 -28.94 -5.46 7.08
N MET A 319 -27.75 -5.16 7.58
CA MET A 319 -26.48 -5.75 7.13
C MET A 319 -26.41 -7.26 7.43
N PRO A 320 -25.52 -8.02 6.77
CA PRO A 320 -25.21 -9.39 7.17
C PRO A 320 -24.76 -9.48 8.63
N PRO A 321 -24.96 -10.63 9.30
CA PRO A 321 -24.36 -10.89 10.60
C PRO A 321 -22.84 -10.72 10.57
N LEU A 322 -22.27 -10.08 11.59
CA LEU A 322 -20.82 -9.98 11.75
C LEU A 322 -20.33 -10.99 12.80
N LEU A 323 -19.45 -11.88 12.38
CA LEU A 323 -18.63 -12.69 13.28
C LEU A 323 -17.42 -11.85 13.66
N ASP A 324 -17.36 -11.44 14.92
CA ASP A 324 -16.21 -10.74 15.50
C ASP A 324 -15.30 -11.79 16.14
N ILE A 325 -14.11 -11.97 15.53
CA ILE A 325 -13.16 -13.05 15.82
C ILE A 325 -11.72 -12.52 15.79
N GLU A 326 -11.22 -12.16 16.97
CA GLU A 326 -9.91 -11.54 17.20
C GLU A 326 -9.18 -12.14 18.42
N TRP A 327 -8.17 -11.44 18.95
CA TRP A 327 -7.39 -11.91 20.11
C TRP A 327 -8.27 -12.19 21.32
N ASN A 328 -8.11 -13.37 21.92
CA ASN A 328 -8.69 -13.70 23.22
C ASN A 328 -8.23 -12.68 24.30
N PRO A 329 -9.08 -11.75 24.76
CA PRO A 329 -8.68 -10.74 25.74
C PRO A 329 -8.67 -11.35 27.17
N TYR A 330 -9.19 -12.57 27.31
CA TYR A 330 -9.28 -13.35 28.53
C TYR A 330 -8.22 -14.46 28.55
N SER A 331 -7.01 -14.23 28.02
CA SER A 331 -5.93 -15.22 28.15
C SER A 331 -5.67 -15.58 29.63
N LYS A 332 -5.18 -16.79 29.89
CA LYS A 332 -4.90 -17.29 31.26
C LYS A 332 -4.02 -16.37 32.14
N THR A 333 -3.28 -15.44 31.54
CA THR A 333 -2.43 -14.46 32.23
C THR A 333 -3.18 -13.21 32.68
N ALA A 334 -4.31 -12.90 32.07
CA ALA A 334 -5.14 -11.73 32.35
C ALA A 334 -6.41 -12.08 33.14
N TYR A 335 -7.03 -13.22 32.86
CA TYR A 335 -8.26 -13.67 33.53
C TYR A 335 -8.18 -15.17 33.88
N PRO A 336 -8.21 -15.57 35.18
CA PRO A 336 -8.11 -16.98 35.58
C PRO A 336 -9.24 -17.89 35.06
N GLN A 337 -10.39 -17.31 34.71
CA GLN A 337 -11.56 -18.01 34.18
C GLN A 337 -11.49 -18.24 32.66
N GLY A 338 -10.64 -17.50 31.96
CA GLY A 338 -10.51 -17.59 30.51
C GLY A 338 -9.62 -18.75 30.08
N LYS A 339 -9.97 -19.36 28.95
CA LYS A 339 -9.29 -20.55 28.42
C LYS A 339 -8.30 -20.17 27.32
N GLY A 340 -7.11 -20.76 27.39
CA GLY A 340 -6.10 -20.70 26.34
C GLY A 340 -5.21 -19.44 26.32
N ASP A 341 -4.54 -19.30 25.18
CA ASP A 341 -3.68 -18.18 24.75
C ASP A 341 -4.48 -17.20 23.86
N MET A 342 -3.80 -16.38 23.05
CA MET A 342 -4.43 -15.41 22.14
C MET A 342 -5.26 -16.06 21.02
N CYS A 343 -4.95 -17.32 20.67
CA CYS A 343 -5.68 -18.18 19.73
C CYS A 343 -6.64 -19.12 20.46
N TYR A 344 -7.05 -18.75 21.69
CA TYR A 344 -7.94 -19.53 22.56
C TYR A 344 -7.40 -20.93 22.93
N GLY A 345 -6.11 -21.19 22.72
CA GLY A 345 -5.49 -22.52 22.92
C GLY A 345 -5.87 -23.53 21.84
N MET A 346 -6.30 -23.07 20.66
CA MET A 346 -6.68 -23.91 19.52
C MET A 346 -5.55 -23.98 18.49
N SER A 347 -5.51 -25.06 17.71
CA SER A 347 -4.67 -25.09 16.51
C SER A 347 -5.28 -24.23 15.39
N PRO A 348 -4.46 -23.71 14.46
CA PRO A 348 -4.90 -23.13 13.19
C PRO A 348 -6.02 -23.92 12.49
N SER A 349 -5.86 -25.23 12.37
CA SER A 349 -6.84 -26.13 11.76
C SER A 349 -8.17 -26.20 12.52
N ALA A 350 -8.14 -26.17 13.86
CA ALA A 350 -9.33 -26.17 14.69
C ALA A 350 -10.06 -24.81 14.63
N MET A 351 -9.32 -23.70 14.59
CA MET A 351 -9.90 -22.36 14.42
C MET A 351 -10.60 -22.23 13.06
N VAL A 352 -9.94 -22.67 11.98
CA VAL A 352 -10.53 -22.71 10.63
C VAL A 352 -11.77 -23.61 10.57
N ALA A 353 -11.80 -24.73 11.30
CA ALA A 353 -13.00 -25.56 11.41
C ALA A 353 -14.14 -24.85 12.17
N TRP A 354 -13.82 -24.16 13.27
CA TRP A 354 -14.78 -23.44 14.11
C TRP A 354 -15.45 -22.27 13.37
N ILE A 355 -14.67 -21.45 12.66
CA ILE A 355 -15.19 -20.31 11.87
C ILE A 355 -16.11 -20.82 10.74
N LYS A 356 -15.77 -21.95 10.11
CA LYS A 356 -16.65 -22.62 9.13
C LYS A 356 -17.96 -23.11 9.76
N ASP A 357 -17.90 -23.75 10.93
CA ASP A 357 -19.08 -24.23 11.66
C ASP A 357 -20.05 -23.09 12.03
N PHE A 358 -19.50 -21.95 12.50
CA PHE A 358 -20.26 -20.73 12.75
C PHE A 358 -20.92 -20.20 11.48
N GLY A 359 -20.15 -19.91 10.43
CA GLY A 359 -20.68 -19.26 9.23
C GLY A 359 -21.59 -20.16 8.38
N ASN A 360 -21.38 -21.47 8.37
CA ASN A 360 -22.32 -22.42 7.78
C ASN A 360 -23.66 -22.41 8.53
N THR A 361 -23.64 -22.34 9.86
CA THR A 361 -24.86 -22.25 10.67
C THR A 361 -25.61 -20.93 10.45
N VAL A 362 -24.87 -19.80 10.37
CA VAL A 362 -25.45 -18.49 10.01
C VAL A 362 -26.06 -18.52 8.60
N LYS A 363 -25.35 -19.11 7.63
CA LYS A 363 -25.82 -19.25 6.24
C LYS A 363 -27.06 -20.13 6.13
N ALA A 364 -27.12 -21.24 6.88
CA ALA A 364 -28.30 -22.09 6.95
C ALA A 364 -29.51 -21.36 7.54
N LYS A 365 -29.31 -20.44 8.50
CA LYS A 365 -30.41 -19.71 9.16
C LYS A 365 -30.88 -18.45 8.42
N THR A 366 -29.99 -17.76 7.70
CA THR A 366 -30.27 -16.44 7.09
C THR A 366 -30.18 -16.42 5.55
N GLY A 367 -29.58 -17.44 4.95
CA GLY A 367 -29.18 -17.46 3.54
C GLY A 367 -27.97 -16.58 3.20
N ARG A 368 -27.33 -15.93 4.19
CA ARG A 368 -26.15 -15.06 4.04
C ARG A 368 -24.94 -15.67 4.74
N LEU A 369 -23.76 -15.57 4.14
CA LEU A 369 -22.52 -15.72 4.91
C LEU A 369 -22.43 -14.59 5.93
N PRO A 370 -21.87 -14.81 7.13
CA PRO A 370 -21.48 -13.70 7.99
C PRO A 370 -20.32 -12.95 7.35
N MET A 371 -20.23 -11.65 7.61
CA MET A 371 -18.96 -10.94 7.47
C MET A 371 -18.03 -11.38 8.61
N ILE A 372 -16.72 -11.44 8.37
CA ILE A 372 -15.71 -11.69 9.38
C ILE A 372 -15.09 -10.36 9.78
N TYR A 373 -15.19 -9.95 11.05
CA TYR A 373 -14.32 -8.95 11.65
C TYR A 373 -13.08 -9.63 12.24
N THR A 374 -11.89 -9.18 11.82
CA THR A 374 -10.60 -9.68 12.33
C THR A 374 -9.44 -8.72 12.01
N ALA A 375 -8.26 -9.01 12.52
CA ALA A 375 -7.01 -8.30 12.23
C ALA A 375 -5.99 -9.24 11.55
N GLN A 376 -5.20 -8.72 10.60
CA GLN A 376 -4.25 -9.53 9.82
C GLN A 376 -3.27 -10.32 10.71
N SER A 377 -2.62 -9.69 11.69
CA SER A 377 -1.64 -10.37 12.54
C SER A 377 -2.24 -11.38 13.53
N TRP A 378 -3.55 -11.32 13.82
CA TRP A 378 -4.26 -12.41 14.50
C TRP A 378 -4.57 -13.55 13.54
N TRP A 379 -4.98 -13.22 12.31
CA TRP A 379 -5.35 -14.20 11.29
C TRP A 379 -4.17 -15.07 10.85
N ASP A 380 -2.99 -14.48 10.61
CA ASP A 380 -1.74 -15.18 10.29
C ASP A 380 -1.47 -16.29 11.33
N GLU A 381 -1.41 -15.93 12.62
CA GLU A 381 -1.05 -16.82 13.72
C GLU A 381 -2.16 -17.84 14.02
N CYS A 382 -3.39 -17.35 14.24
CA CYS A 382 -4.47 -18.16 14.83
C CYS A 382 -5.30 -18.95 13.80
N THR A 383 -5.21 -18.63 12.50
CA THR A 383 -5.77 -19.48 11.43
C THR A 383 -4.71 -20.21 10.60
N GLY A 384 -3.42 -19.88 10.79
CA GLY A 384 -2.34 -20.34 9.92
C GLY A 384 -2.41 -19.69 8.53
N ASP A 385 -2.80 -18.41 8.51
CA ASP A 385 -3.04 -17.56 7.34
C ASP A 385 -3.93 -18.25 6.29
N SER A 386 -5.21 -18.49 6.63
CA SER A 386 -6.05 -19.43 5.87
C SER A 386 -6.84 -18.82 4.71
N VAL A 387 -6.48 -19.17 3.47
CA VAL A 387 -7.23 -18.88 2.23
C VAL A 387 -8.70 -19.32 2.23
N ALA A 388 -9.13 -20.13 3.19
CA ALA A 388 -10.39 -20.88 3.15
C ALA A 388 -11.67 -20.03 3.21
N PHE A 389 -11.54 -18.72 3.43
CA PHE A 389 -12.63 -17.77 3.61
C PHE A 389 -12.62 -16.63 2.56
N LYS A 390 -11.77 -16.72 1.53
CA LYS A 390 -11.57 -15.69 0.48
C LYS A 390 -12.83 -15.17 -0.23
N SER A 391 -13.95 -15.88 -0.13
CA SER A 391 -15.26 -15.52 -0.72
C SER A 391 -16.29 -15.07 0.31
N TRP A 392 -15.89 -14.83 1.56
CA TRP A 392 -16.72 -14.28 2.62
C TRP A 392 -16.45 -12.77 2.75
N PRO A 393 -17.42 -11.94 3.16
CA PRO A 393 -17.16 -10.52 3.34
C PRO A 393 -16.15 -10.29 4.47
N LEU A 394 -15.26 -9.29 4.32
CA LEU A 394 -14.22 -8.95 5.29
C LEU A 394 -14.45 -7.56 5.90
N HIS A 395 -14.46 -7.51 7.23
CA HIS A 395 -14.32 -6.31 8.03
C HIS A 395 -12.92 -6.39 8.68
N VAL A 396 -12.02 -5.46 8.38
CA VAL A 396 -10.63 -5.55 8.84
C VAL A 396 -10.25 -4.38 9.73
N SER A 397 -9.63 -4.65 10.89
CA SER A 397 -9.07 -3.61 11.78
C SER A 397 -7.61 -3.33 11.45
N ILE A 398 -7.36 -2.10 10.98
CA ILE A 398 -6.05 -1.63 10.51
C ILE A 398 -5.95 -0.15 10.86
N PHE A 399 -5.24 0.18 11.93
CA PHE A 399 -5.13 1.56 12.41
C PHE A 399 -3.90 2.25 11.80
N PRO A 400 -4.07 3.30 10.96
CA PRO A 400 -2.93 4.06 10.45
C PRO A 400 -2.20 4.79 11.57
N THR A 401 -0.88 4.76 11.52
CA THR A 401 0.00 5.56 12.37
C THR A 401 0.97 6.36 11.50
N ALA A 402 1.47 7.48 12.02
CA ALA A 402 2.50 8.28 11.37
C ALA A 402 3.81 7.51 11.18
N ASP A 403 4.05 6.45 11.98
CA ASP A 403 5.09 5.47 11.68
C ASP A 403 4.59 4.46 10.65
N VAL A 404 4.69 4.83 9.38
CA VAL A 404 4.32 3.99 8.23
C VAL A 404 5.03 2.63 8.20
N ALA A 405 6.06 2.42 9.02
CA ALA A 405 6.75 1.14 9.17
C ALA A 405 6.16 0.23 10.27
N LYS A 406 5.09 0.67 10.97
CA LYS A 406 4.26 -0.13 11.90
C LYS A 406 2.88 -0.48 11.34
N ASN A 407 2.37 0.28 10.37
CA ASN A 407 1.05 0.05 9.78
C ASN A 407 1.01 -1.35 9.12
N PRO A 408 -0.03 -2.18 9.35
CA PRO A 408 -0.21 -3.45 8.63
C PRO A 408 -0.24 -3.20 7.11
N ARG A 409 0.25 -4.15 6.32
CA ARG A 409 0.56 -3.95 4.88
C ARG A 409 -0.07 -4.96 3.93
N GLU A 410 -0.76 -5.95 4.48
CA GLU A 410 -1.42 -7.03 3.75
C GLU A 410 -2.79 -7.25 4.39
N LEU A 411 -3.73 -7.83 3.64
CA LEU A 411 -4.95 -8.40 4.21
C LEU A 411 -4.68 -9.84 4.68
N PRO A 412 -5.52 -10.38 5.58
CA PRO A 412 -5.65 -11.83 5.78
C PRO A 412 -5.55 -12.64 4.47
N GLU A 413 -4.74 -13.70 4.44
CA GLU A 413 -4.53 -14.52 3.24
C GLU A 413 -5.83 -15.07 2.67
N GLY A 414 -5.95 -14.99 1.34
CA GLY A 414 -7.15 -15.29 0.58
C GLY A 414 -7.89 -14.04 0.10
N TRP A 415 -7.96 -12.97 0.90
CA TRP A 415 -8.60 -11.73 0.50
C TRP A 415 -7.66 -10.81 -0.28
N THR A 416 -8.17 -10.26 -1.39
CA THR A 416 -7.51 -9.20 -2.18
C THR A 416 -8.00 -7.81 -1.80
N THR A 417 -9.19 -7.72 -1.18
CA THR A 417 -9.94 -6.50 -0.85
C THR A 417 -10.83 -6.74 0.38
N PHE A 418 -11.27 -5.67 1.04
CA PHE A 418 -12.17 -5.69 2.22
C PHE A 418 -13.55 -5.10 1.89
N ASN A 419 -14.57 -5.41 2.68
CA ASN A 419 -15.90 -4.78 2.61
C ASN A 419 -16.00 -3.57 3.55
N VAL A 420 -15.50 -3.73 4.78
CA VAL A 420 -15.42 -2.67 5.80
C VAL A 420 -13.99 -2.57 6.33
N TRP A 421 -13.51 -1.35 6.52
CA TRP A 421 -12.24 -1.08 7.18
C TRP A 421 -12.50 -0.28 8.46
N GLN A 422 -12.12 -0.85 9.61
CA GLN A 422 -12.06 -0.15 10.89
C GLN A 422 -10.71 0.58 10.96
N TYR A 423 -10.74 1.90 10.81
CA TYR A 423 -9.55 2.73 10.61
C TYR A 423 -9.11 3.49 11.87
N SER A 424 -9.96 3.58 12.89
CA SER A 424 -9.63 4.19 14.18
C SER A 424 -10.51 3.61 15.28
N SER A 425 -9.91 3.19 16.40
CA SER A 425 -10.61 2.79 17.64
C SER A 425 -10.78 3.96 18.62
N ASN A 426 -10.50 5.18 18.16
CA ASN A 426 -10.44 6.39 18.98
C ASN A 426 -10.97 7.60 18.19
N SER A 427 -12.12 7.45 17.54
CA SER A 427 -12.70 8.51 16.69
C SER A 427 -13.73 9.35 17.44
N ASN A 428 -13.79 10.65 17.13
CA ASN A 428 -14.76 11.58 17.73
C ASN A 428 -16.15 11.58 17.04
N MET A 429 -16.51 10.54 16.27
CA MET A 429 -17.76 10.51 15.50
C MET A 429 -19.03 10.62 16.37
N LEU A 430 -19.00 10.31 17.67
CA LEU A 430 -20.14 10.54 18.58
C LEU A 430 -20.13 11.94 19.23
N GLY A 431 -19.02 12.68 19.12
CA GLY A 431 -18.73 13.91 19.84
C GLY A 431 -17.34 13.86 20.49
N SER A 432 -16.92 14.96 21.13
CA SER A 432 -15.60 15.09 21.76
C SER A 432 -15.41 14.29 23.04
N THR A 433 -16.49 13.81 23.67
CA THR A 433 -16.47 13.13 24.98
C THR A 433 -16.54 11.61 24.91
N ASN A 434 -17.02 11.04 23.80
CA ASN A 434 -17.26 9.61 23.63
C ASN A 434 -16.52 9.10 22.39
N ASN A 435 -15.36 8.48 22.61
CA ASN A 435 -14.60 7.84 21.53
C ASN A 435 -15.35 6.60 21.01
N VAL A 436 -15.23 6.34 19.70
CA VAL A 436 -15.87 5.19 19.05
C VAL A 436 -14.97 4.57 17.98
N ASP A 437 -15.18 3.28 17.76
CA ASP A 437 -14.61 2.53 16.66
C ASP A 437 -15.24 2.98 15.33
N ALA A 438 -14.44 3.61 14.49
CA ALA A 438 -14.85 4.23 13.24
C ALA A 438 -14.43 3.42 12.03
N ASN A 439 -15.37 3.35 11.09
CA ASN A 439 -15.36 2.43 9.98
C ASN A 439 -15.62 3.15 8.66
N VAL A 440 -15.12 2.59 7.57
CA VAL A 440 -15.50 2.98 6.22
C VAL A 440 -15.85 1.75 5.40
N TRP A 441 -16.95 1.85 4.66
CA TRP A 441 -17.37 0.86 3.68
C TRP A 441 -16.60 1.09 2.37
N ASN A 442 -16.16 0.00 1.73
CA ASN A 442 -15.43 0.01 0.46
C ASN A 442 -16.36 0.33 -0.73
N GLY A 443 -16.86 1.56 -0.78
CA GLY A 443 -17.82 2.03 -1.79
C GLY A 443 -18.72 3.17 -1.32
N ASP A 444 -19.75 3.45 -2.10
CA ASP A 444 -20.77 4.46 -1.85
C ASP A 444 -21.97 3.96 -1.00
N LEU A 445 -22.98 4.82 -0.81
CA LEU A 445 -24.18 4.46 -0.06
C LEU A 445 -25.12 3.53 -0.82
N THR A 446 -25.06 3.49 -2.16
CA THR A 446 -25.85 2.58 -3.01
C THR A 446 -25.33 1.16 -2.87
N SER A 447 -24.05 0.93 -3.09
CA SER A 447 -23.38 -0.36 -2.87
C SER A 447 -23.55 -0.87 -1.43
N LEU A 448 -23.53 0.01 -0.43
CA LEU A 448 -23.78 -0.36 0.96
C LEU A 448 -25.24 -0.77 1.22
N ARG A 449 -26.22 -0.05 0.65
CA ARG A 449 -27.64 -0.46 0.68
C ARG A 449 -27.83 -1.79 -0.05
N ASP A 450 -27.15 -1.98 -1.17
CA ASP A 450 -27.23 -3.21 -1.94
C ASP A 450 -26.57 -4.38 -1.22
N PHE A 451 -25.46 -4.20 -0.52
CA PHE A 451 -24.92 -5.20 0.40
C PHE A 451 -25.90 -5.52 1.54
N ALA A 452 -26.62 -4.52 2.06
CA ALA A 452 -27.68 -4.73 3.05
C ALA A 452 -28.94 -5.43 2.48
N LYS A 453 -29.26 -5.29 1.18
CA LYS A 453 -30.29 -6.11 0.49
C LYS A 453 -29.79 -7.53 0.16
N ASN A 454 -28.56 -7.64 -0.30
CA ASN A 454 -28.09 -8.79 -1.10
C ASN A 454 -27.47 -9.89 -0.22
N ARG A 455 -27.34 -11.07 -0.82
CA ARG A 455 -26.69 -12.26 -0.29
C ARG A 455 -25.33 -12.54 -0.96
N ARG A 456 -24.95 -11.79 -2.01
CA ARG A 456 -23.61 -11.81 -2.61
C ARG A 456 -22.55 -11.35 -1.59
N SER A 457 -21.34 -11.89 -1.73
CA SER A 457 -20.22 -11.70 -0.79
C SER A 457 -18.94 -11.17 -1.44
N THR A 458 -19.06 -10.61 -2.64
CA THR A 458 -18.01 -9.77 -3.25
C THR A 458 -17.84 -8.48 -2.46
N ALA A 459 -16.62 -7.97 -2.42
CA ALA A 459 -16.36 -6.59 -2.01
C ALA A 459 -16.62 -5.66 -3.19
N TYR A 460 -17.07 -4.44 -2.90
CA TYR A 460 -17.23 -3.39 -3.90
C TYR A 460 -15.91 -2.64 -4.07
N LYS A 461 -15.78 -1.89 -5.16
CA LYS A 461 -14.62 -1.04 -5.45
C LYS A 461 -14.84 0.32 -4.80
N LEU A 462 -13.83 0.84 -4.09
CA LEU A 462 -13.81 2.21 -3.56
C LEU A 462 -14.10 3.17 -4.72
N THR A 463 -15.14 3.99 -4.60
CA THR A 463 -15.68 4.79 -5.72
C THR A 463 -14.81 5.99 -6.13
N THR A 464 -13.59 6.07 -5.62
CA THR A 464 -12.55 7.04 -6.01
C THR A 464 -11.17 6.44 -5.74
N SER A 465 -10.27 6.44 -6.73
CA SER A 465 -8.83 6.22 -6.52
C SER A 465 -8.15 7.50 -5.99
N TYR A 466 -8.62 7.97 -4.83
CA TYR A 466 -8.38 9.32 -4.29
C TYR A 466 -7.00 9.51 -3.64
N PHE A 467 -6.27 8.44 -3.38
CA PHE A 467 -4.92 8.51 -2.81
C PHE A 467 -3.88 8.29 -3.90
N GLY A 468 -3.04 9.30 -4.12
CA GLY A 468 -1.80 9.19 -4.88
C GLY A 468 -0.74 8.42 -4.09
N ASN A 469 0.44 9.03 -3.87
CA ASN A 469 1.60 8.35 -3.24
C ASN A 469 1.45 8.04 -1.72
N ALA A 470 0.24 7.99 -1.20
CA ALA A 470 -0.08 7.61 0.18
C ALA A 470 -0.57 6.14 0.20
N ASP A 471 0.37 5.20 0.25
CA ASP A 471 0.11 3.76 0.46
C ASP A 471 -0.36 3.51 1.92
N VAL A 472 -1.61 3.92 2.23
CA VAL A 472 -2.30 3.62 3.50
C VAL A 472 -3.20 2.38 3.39
N TRP A 473 -3.20 1.72 2.22
CA TRP A 473 -4.13 0.64 1.88
C TRP A 473 -3.49 -0.75 1.93
N PRO A 474 -3.89 -1.59 2.89
CA PRO A 474 -3.82 -3.03 2.72
C PRO A 474 -4.92 -3.49 1.75
N THR A 475 -4.60 -3.44 0.47
CA THR A 475 -4.98 -4.54 -0.42
C THR A 475 -3.87 -5.56 -0.36
N ARG A 476 -4.16 -6.83 -0.65
CA ARG A 476 -3.08 -7.77 -0.96
C ARG A 476 -2.64 -7.47 -2.39
N LEU A 477 -1.73 -6.51 -2.53
CA LEU A 477 -1.20 -6.07 -3.82
C LEU A 477 -0.65 -7.27 -4.59
N MET A 478 -1.38 -7.68 -5.64
CA MET A 478 -0.82 -8.48 -6.71
C MET A 478 0.43 -7.74 -7.23
N PRO A 479 1.57 -8.42 -7.39
CA PRO A 479 2.81 -7.75 -7.76
C PRO A 479 2.64 -7.07 -9.12
N VAL A 480 2.90 -5.76 -9.18
CA VAL A 480 2.68 -4.98 -10.41
C VAL A 480 3.68 -5.47 -11.46
N ARG A 481 3.20 -6.17 -12.48
CA ARG A 481 4.06 -6.72 -13.52
C ARG A 481 4.24 -5.73 -14.66
N MET A 482 5.49 -5.49 -15.06
CA MET A 482 5.84 -4.82 -16.31
C MET A 482 6.48 -5.84 -17.25
N HIS A 483 5.83 -6.12 -18.37
CA HIS A 483 6.22 -7.21 -19.27
C HIS A 483 5.61 -7.07 -20.67
N GLY A 484 6.12 -7.86 -21.62
CA GLY A 484 5.42 -8.16 -22.86
C GLY A 484 5.61 -9.60 -23.31
N ARG A 485 5.38 -9.86 -24.60
CA ARG A 485 5.50 -11.21 -25.20
C ARG A 485 6.95 -11.63 -25.45
N THR A 486 7.84 -10.68 -25.67
CA THR A 486 9.28 -10.87 -25.86
C THR A 486 10.08 -9.79 -25.11
N ARG A 487 11.41 -9.99 -25.03
CA ARG A 487 12.38 -9.01 -24.53
C ARG A 487 12.39 -7.65 -25.26
N PHE A 488 11.70 -7.53 -26.39
CA PHE A 488 11.54 -6.27 -27.12
C PHE A 488 10.23 -5.56 -26.74
N ASP A 489 9.26 -6.29 -26.18
CA ASP A 489 7.96 -5.77 -25.72
C ASP A 489 8.01 -5.32 -24.25
N THR A 490 8.76 -5.99 -23.36
CA THR A 490 8.91 -5.55 -21.97
C THR A 490 9.47 -4.11 -21.84
N PRO A 491 10.49 -3.69 -22.62
CA PRO A 491 10.92 -2.29 -22.67
C PRO A 491 9.82 -1.32 -23.11
N VAL A 492 8.90 -1.74 -23.98
CA VAL A 492 7.79 -0.93 -24.49
C VAL A 492 6.70 -0.75 -23.42
N ASP A 493 6.38 -1.80 -22.67
CA ASP A 493 5.46 -1.69 -21.52
C ASP A 493 6.05 -0.84 -20.37
N ILE A 494 7.34 -1.01 -20.06
CA ILE A 494 8.07 -0.13 -19.13
C ILE A 494 8.05 1.32 -19.63
N SER A 495 8.28 1.55 -20.93
CA SER A 495 8.25 2.87 -21.56
C SER A 495 6.87 3.52 -21.40
N ARG A 496 5.77 2.84 -21.75
CA ARG A 496 4.40 3.36 -21.63
C ARG A 496 4.02 3.73 -20.20
N ARG A 497 4.44 2.94 -19.21
CA ARG A 497 4.17 3.19 -17.78
C ARG A 497 5.01 4.33 -17.20
N THR A 498 6.19 4.59 -17.76
CA THR A 498 7.13 5.63 -17.27
C THR A 498 6.99 6.95 -18.03
N PHE A 499 6.60 6.88 -19.30
CA PHE A 499 6.48 7.99 -20.26
C PHE A 499 5.12 7.88 -20.98
N PRO A 500 3.98 8.20 -20.33
CA PRO A 500 2.65 8.04 -20.92
C PRO A 500 2.40 8.97 -22.12
N SER A 501 3.16 10.06 -22.23
CA SER A 501 3.17 11.00 -23.35
C SER A 501 4.44 10.84 -24.21
N LYS A 502 4.86 11.91 -24.92
CA LYS A 502 6.08 11.95 -25.74
C LYS A 502 7.36 11.94 -24.88
N ALA A 503 8.50 11.58 -25.48
CA ALA A 503 9.83 11.76 -24.88
C ALA A 503 10.83 12.30 -25.90
N SER A 504 11.42 13.47 -25.65
CA SER A 504 12.33 14.15 -26.60
C SER A 504 13.65 13.43 -26.87
N THR A 505 13.98 12.41 -26.06
CA THR A 505 15.11 11.51 -26.29
C THR A 505 14.72 10.07 -25.97
N VAL A 506 15.17 9.13 -26.82
CA VAL A 506 15.09 7.68 -26.56
C VAL A 506 16.51 7.08 -26.64
N VAL A 507 16.83 6.17 -25.73
CA VAL A 507 18.08 5.39 -25.80
C VAL A 507 17.79 4.00 -26.38
N ILE A 508 18.60 3.58 -27.34
CA ILE A 508 18.48 2.29 -28.03
C ILE A 508 19.73 1.45 -27.76
N ALA A 509 19.52 0.21 -27.30
CA ALA A 509 20.58 -0.80 -27.16
C ALA A 509 20.18 -2.13 -27.83
N SER A 510 21.11 -3.07 -27.96
CA SER A 510 20.83 -4.39 -28.54
C SER A 510 20.23 -5.34 -27.50
N GLY A 511 19.04 -5.89 -27.78
CA GLY A 511 18.42 -6.96 -26.98
C GLY A 511 19.04 -8.35 -27.21
N GLU A 512 20.02 -8.43 -28.10
CA GLU A 512 20.79 -9.63 -28.45
C GLU A 512 22.23 -9.55 -27.90
N ARG A 513 22.79 -8.33 -27.77
CA ARG A 513 24.12 -8.08 -27.18
C ARG A 513 24.07 -6.90 -26.21
N PHE A 514 23.88 -7.21 -24.93
CA PHE A 514 23.41 -6.32 -23.88
C PHE A 514 24.42 -5.51 -23.00
N PRO A 515 25.76 -5.65 -23.06
CA PRO A 515 26.63 -4.93 -22.11
C PRO A 515 26.59 -3.39 -22.30
N ASP A 516 26.29 -2.95 -23.52
CA ASP A 516 26.08 -1.53 -23.85
C ASP A 516 24.80 -0.97 -23.21
N ALA A 517 23.79 -1.81 -22.95
CA ALA A 517 22.58 -1.41 -22.20
C ALA A 517 22.89 -1.19 -20.72
N LEU A 518 23.67 -2.09 -20.10
CA LEU A 518 24.06 -2.01 -18.68
C LEU A 518 24.86 -0.74 -18.35
N SER A 519 25.81 -0.38 -19.22
CA SER A 519 26.56 0.89 -19.13
C SER A 519 25.74 2.10 -19.59
N GLY A 520 24.71 1.88 -20.40
CA GLY A 520 23.76 2.89 -20.88
C GLY A 520 22.67 3.29 -19.88
N SER A 521 22.32 2.49 -18.88
CA SER A 521 21.22 2.81 -17.95
C SER A 521 21.37 4.18 -17.26
N PRO A 522 22.54 4.60 -16.76
CA PRO A 522 22.71 5.95 -16.20
C PRO A 522 22.61 7.07 -17.23
N LEU A 523 22.94 6.79 -18.50
CA LEU A 523 22.78 7.74 -19.59
C LEU A 523 21.30 7.97 -19.90
N ALA A 524 20.49 6.91 -19.97
CA ALA A 524 19.04 7.03 -20.15
C ALA A 524 18.41 7.88 -19.03
N THR A 525 18.77 7.61 -17.77
CA THR A 525 18.27 8.38 -16.61
C THR A 525 18.64 9.86 -16.67
N ILE A 526 19.87 10.22 -17.05
CA ILE A 526 20.29 11.63 -17.20
C ILE A 526 19.52 12.35 -18.30
N ASN A 527 19.25 11.69 -19.43
CA ASN A 527 18.50 12.27 -20.54
C ASN A 527 16.97 12.22 -20.33
N LYS A 528 16.49 11.72 -19.17
CA LYS A 528 15.06 11.47 -18.89
C LYS A 528 14.39 10.66 -20.00
N ALA A 529 15.09 9.65 -20.50
CA ALA A 529 14.74 8.87 -21.68
C ALA A 529 14.35 7.42 -21.32
N PRO A 530 13.41 6.78 -22.04
CA PRO A 530 13.25 5.34 -22.01
C PRO A 530 14.44 4.65 -22.69
N MET A 531 14.72 3.42 -22.27
CA MET A 531 15.67 2.50 -22.90
C MET A 531 14.88 1.42 -23.64
N LEU A 532 14.91 1.43 -24.98
CA LEU A 532 14.29 0.39 -25.81
C LEU A 532 15.37 -0.53 -26.41
N LEU A 533 14.97 -1.76 -26.74
CA LEU A 533 15.87 -2.79 -27.25
C LEU A 533 15.55 -3.14 -28.70
N VAL A 534 16.57 -3.26 -29.55
CA VAL A 534 16.43 -3.70 -30.95
C VAL A 534 17.20 -4.99 -31.23
N LYS A 535 16.92 -5.64 -32.37
CA LYS A 535 17.78 -6.72 -32.89
C LYS A 535 18.97 -6.12 -33.63
N LYS A 536 20.00 -6.91 -33.90
CA LYS A 536 21.16 -6.49 -34.70
C LYS A 536 20.71 -5.96 -36.06
N ASP A 537 19.96 -6.73 -36.82
CA ASP A 537 19.63 -6.45 -38.23
C ASP A 537 18.13 -6.17 -38.49
N ALA A 538 17.33 -5.97 -37.43
CA ALA A 538 15.94 -5.59 -37.53
C ALA A 538 15.46 -4.67 -36.38
N LEU A 539 14.60 -3.71 -36.73
CA LEU A 539 13.75 -2.98 -35.78
C LEU A 539 12.49 -3.82 -35.50
N PRO A 540 12.20 -4.24 -34.25
CA PRO A 540 10.95 -4.92 -33.92
C PRO A 540 9.73 -4.00 -34.09
N SER A 541 8.60 -4.53 -34.56
CA SER A 541 7.37 -3.73 -34.81
C SER A 541 6.82 -3.06 -33.56
N ALA A 542 6.85 -3.71 -32.40
CA ALA A 542 6.46 -3.12 -31.13
C ALA A 542 7.32 -1.91 -30.74
N VAL A 543 8.61 -1.92 -31.12
CA VAL A 543 9.56 -0.84 -30.84
C VAL A 543 9.41 0.31 -31.86
N ALA A 544 9.08 -0.01 -33.12
CA ALA A 544 8.68 1.01 -34.11
C ALA A 544 7.42 1.76 -33.67
N ALA A 545 6.35 1.04 -33.31
CA ALA A 545 5.10 1.64 -32.84
C ALA A 545 5.25 2.42 -31.52
N GLU A 546 6.22 2.05 -30.67
CA GLU A 546 6.54 2.82 -29.45
C GLU A 546 7.36 4.08 -29.76
N LEU A 547 8.27 4.05 -30.74
CA LEU A 547 8.95 5.25 -31.24
C LEU A 547 7.95 6.23 -31.89
N GLU A 548 6.95 5.72 -32.63
CA GLU A 548 5.85 6.52 -33.19
C GLU A 548 4.99 7.18 -32.10
N ARG A 549 4.74 6.48 -30.98
CA ARG A 549 4.02 7.02 -29.83
C ARG A 549 4.84 8.06 -29.04
N LEU A 550 6.15 7.84 -28.91
CA LEU A 550 7.06 8.71 -28.16
C LEU A 550 7.45 9.98 -28.93
N ASP A 551 7.40 9.95 -30.26
CA ASP A 551 7.76 11.03 -31.19
C ASP A 551 9.06 11.78 -30.80
N PRO A 552 10.23 11.09 -30.79
CA PRO A 552 11.44 11.61 -30.19
C PRO A 552 12.31 12.45 -31.13
N GLU A 553 12.58 13.70 -30.75
CA GLU A 553 13.55 14.56 -31.46
C GLU A 553 14.93 13.89 -31.64
N ASN A 554 15.38 13.12 -30.64
CA ASN A 554 16.72 12.53 -30.59
C ASN A 554 16.69 11.04 -30.23
N ILE A 555 17.53 10.25 -30.92
CA ILE A 555 17.67 8.80 -30.67
C ILE A 555 19.15 8.49 -30.43
N ILE A 556 19.49 8.06 -29.21
CA ILE A 556 20.85 7.72 -28.80
C ILE A 556 21.06 6.20 -28.95
N VAL A 557 21.78 5.79 -30.00
CA VAL A 557 22.11 4.39 -30.28
C VAL A 557 23.41 4.00 -29.58
N LEU A 558 23.37 2.97 -28.75
CA LEU A 558 24.52 2.42 -28.04
C LEU A 558 25.05 1.16 -28.74
N GLY A 559 26.37 1.08 -28.91
CA GLY A 559 27.06 -0.07 -29.50
C GLY A 559 27.32 0.03 -31.01
N GLY A 560 28.36 -0.65 -31.47
CA GLY A 560 28.87 -0.60 -32.86
C GLY A 560 28.08 -1.49 -33.85
N PRO A 561 28.47 -1.50 -35.14
CA PRO A 561 27.78 -2.28 -36.20
C PRO A 561 27.62 -3.79 -35.92
N LEU A 562 28.45 -4.34 -35.02
CA LEU A 562 28.40 -5.74 -34.55
C LEU A 562 27.35 -6.02 -33.46
N ALA A 563 26.73 -4.98 -32.90
CA ALA A 563 25.63 -5.07 -31.92
C ALA A 563 24.30 -4.60 -32.51
N ILE A 564 24.32 -3.54 -33.33
CA ILE A 564 23.20 -2.98 -34.09
C ILE A 564 23.75 -2.56 -35.46
N SER A 565 23.31 -3.15 -36.57
CA SER A 565 23.85 -2.81 -37.89
C SER A 565 23.33 -1.49 -38.43
N ASP A 566 24.04 -0.95 -39.41
CA ASP A 566 23.72 0.35 -40.01
C ASP A 566 22.41 0.33 -40.82
N THR A 567 21.94 -0.86 -41.19
CA THR A 567 20.58 -1.14 -41.69
C THR A 567 19.53 -0.84 -40.63
N THR A 568 19.70 -1.34 -39.40
CA THR A 568 18.80 -1.07 -38.26
C THR A 568 18.90 0.39 -37.84
N VAL A 569 20.11 0.96 -37.77
CA VAL A 569 20.30 2.39 -37.47
C VAL A 569 19.64 3.28 -38.53
N SER A 570 19.65 2.88 -39.80
CA SER A 570 18.98 3.65 -40.86
C SER A 570 17.46 3.55 -40.81
N LYS A 571 16.90 2.43 -40.31
CA LYS A 571 15.46 2.33 -39.99
C LYS A 571 15.05 3.19 -38.79
N LEU A 572 15.97 3.54 -37.89
CA LEU A 572 15.68 4.45 -36.77
C LEU A 572 15.66 5.93 -37.17
N LYS A 573 16.28 6.31 -38.30
CA LYS A 573 16.38 7.71 -38.76
C LYS A 573 15.03 8.34 -39.11
N SER A 574 14.00 7.56 -39.42
CA SER A 574 12.65 8.06 -39.69
C SER A 574 11.91 8.55 -38.44
N TYR A 575 12.41 8.22 -37.25
CA TYR A 575 11.76 8.50 -35.97
C TYR A 575 12.46 9.57 -35.13
N GLY A 576 13.65 10.03 -35.53
CA GLY A 576 14.40 11.01 -34.74
C GLY A 576 15.87 11.15 -35.14
N LYS A 577 16.52 12.21 -34.63
CA LYS A 577 17.92 12.51 -34.92
C LYS A 577 18.86 11.51 -34.24
N ILE A 578 19.52 10.68 -35.05
CA ILE A 578 20.44 9.65 -34.55
C ILE A 578 21.74 10.27 -34.02
N SER A 579 22.11 9.91 -32.78
CA SER A 579 23.45 10.03 -32.22
C SER A 579 23.95 8.66 -31.81
N ARG A 580 25.17 8.27 -32.18
CA ARG A 580 25.69 6.92 -31.91
C ARG A 580 26.91 6.94 -30.99
N ILE A 581 26.83 6.24 -29.86
CA ILE A 581 27.93 6.11 -28.90
C ILE A 581 28.44 4.67 -28.92
N TRP A 582 29.64 4.46 -29.45
CA TRP A 582 30.21 3.12 -29.63
C TRP A 582 31.74 3.15 -29.69
N GLY A 583 32.38 2.13 -29.14
CA GLY A 583 33.81 1.83 -29.29
C GLY A 583 34.05 0.48 -29.96
N ASP A 584 35.32 0.17 -30.16
CA ASP A 584 35.78 -1.03 -30.89
C ASP A 584 35.37 -2.33 -30.19
N ASN A 585 35.05 -2.24 -28.90
CA ASN A 585 34.41 -3.26 -28.08
C ASN A 585 33.59 -2.59 -26.95
N LEU A 586 32.87 -3.40 -26.18
CA LEU A 586 32.00 -2.96 -25.08
C LEU A 586 32.71 -2.14 -23.97
N TYR A 587 34.02 -2.35 -23.73
CA TYR A 587 34.78 -1.56 -22.77
C TYR A 587 34.98 -0.15 -23.30
N ASP A 588 35.38 -0.01 -24.56
CA ASP A 588 35.51 1.27 -25.25
C ASP A 588 34.15 1.97 -25.49
N THR A 589 33.06 1.22 -25.63
CA THR A 589 31.69 1.78 -25.60
C THR A 589 31.38 2.36 -24.23
N SER A 590 31.58 1.61 -23.13
CA SER A 590 31.34 2.13 -21.77
C SER A 590 32.18 3.38 -21.46
N ALA A 591 33.42 3.40 -21.94
CA ALA A 591 34.33 4.55 -21.82
C ALA A 591 33.91 5.76 -22.69
N LYS A 592 33.24 5.54 -23.82
CA LYS A 592 32.65 6.64 -24.62
C LYS A 592 31.31 7.12 -24.06
N ILE A 593 30.57 6.27 -23.34
CA ILE A 593 29.38 6.68 -22.56
C ILE A 593 29.81 7.58 -21.39
N SER A 594 30.87 7.23 -20.65
CA SER A 594 31.34 8.02 -19.50
C SER A 594 31.85 9.43 -19.85
N ASN A 595 32.14 9.73 -21.13
CA ASN A 595 32.43 11.09 -21.60
C ASN A 595 31.26 12.08 -21.45
N LYS A 596 30.04 11.60 -21.14
CA LYS A 596 28.91 12.46 -20.74
C LYS A 596 29.04 13.04 -19.33
N TRP A 597 30.03 12.59 -18.55
CA TRP A 597 30.44 13.14 -17.27
C TRP A 597 31.82 13.78 -17.39
N SER A 598 31.96 15.06 -17.05
CA SER A 598 33.26 15.74 -17.00
C SER A 598 34.13 15.20 -15.85
N SER A 599 33.52 14.98 -14.69
CA SER A 599 34.04 14.23 -13.54
C SER A 599 32.91 13.45 -12.86
N ALA A 600 33.25 12.52 -11.96
CA ALA A 600 32.25 11.79 -11.18
C ALA A 600 32.79 11.38 -9.81
N SER A 601 32.15 11.83 -8.72
CA SER A 601 32.54 11.49 -7.34
C SER A 601 32.46 9.99 -7.04
N SER A 602 31.68 9.23 -7.80
CA SER A 602 31.60 7.78 -7.71
C SER A 602 31.49 7.16 -9.10
N VAL A 603 32.25 6.09 -9.32
CA VAL A 603 32.19 5.25 -10.53
C VAL A 603 31.73 3.86 -10.14
N TYR A 604 30.84 3.29 -10.96
CA TYR A 604 30.34 1.93 -10.80
C TYR A 604 31.04 1.02 -11.82
N LEU A 605 31.40 -0.19 -11.41
CA LEU A 605 32.21 -1.11 -12.22
C LEU A 605 31.58 -2.51 -12.24
N ALA A 606 31.32 -3.01 -13.45
CA ALA A 606 30.84 -4.37 -13.70
C ALA A 606 31.81 -5.13 -14.62
N THR A 607 31.87 -6.46 -14.51
CA THR A 607 32.52 -7.26 -15.56
C THR A 607 31.66 -7.22 -16.84
N GLY A 608 32.29 -7.06 -18.00
CA GLY A 608 31.60 -7.12 -19.29
C GLY A 608 31.33 -8.54 -19.80
N GLU A 609 31.85 -9.55 -19.11
CA GLU A 609 31.81 -10.96 -19.53
C GLU A 609 30.67 -11.74 -18.86
N ARG A 610 30.37 -11.43 -17.58
CA ARG A 610 29.31 -12.05 -16.77
C ARG A 610 28.72 -11.05 -15.77
N PHE A 611 27.95 -10.09 -16.27
CA PHE A 611 27.45 -8.95 -15.52
C PHE A 611 26.16 -9.20 -14.72
N GLU A 612 25.60 -10.41 -14.72
CA GLU A 612 24.27 -10.64 -14.13
C GLU A 612 24.24 -10.21 -12.65
N ASP A 613 25.31 -10.55 -11.93
CA ASP A 613 25.64 -10.17 -10.55
C ASP A 613 25.70 -8.65 -10.29
N ALA A 614 25.83 -7.84 -11.36
CA ALA A 614 25.99 -6.39 -11.32
C ALA A 614 24.75 -5.60 -11.82
N MET A 615 23.66 -6.26 -12.22
CA MET A 615 22.44 -5.56 -12.68
C MET A 615 21.83 -4.68 -11.60
N SER A 616 21.81 -5.14 -10.35
CA SER A 616 21.42 -4.33 -9.18
C SER A 616 22.30 -3.08 -9.02
N LEU A 617 23.57 -3.16 -9.42
CA LEU A 617 24.50 -2.02 -9.37
C LEU A 617 24.22 -1.01 -10.50
N ALA A 618 23.72 -1.45 -11.66
CA ALA A 618 23.31 -0.54 -12.74
C ALA A 618 22.10 0.33 -12.32
N ALA A 619 21.15 -0.22 -11.58
CA ALA A 619 20.04 0.56 -11.01
C ALA A 619 20.55 1.63 -10.00
N VAL A 620 21.57 1.30 -9.20
CA VAL A 620 22.23 2.28 -8.30
C VAL A 620 22.98 3.35 -9.10
N ALA A 621 23.79 2.95 -10.08
CA ALA A 621 24.55 3.88 -10.93
C ALA A 621 23.62 4.88 -11.62
N ALA A 622 22.49 4.38 -12.14
CA ALA A 622 21.43 5.18 -12.74
C ALA A 622 20.76 6.11 -11.72
N GLY A 623 20.32 5.59 -10.56
CA GLY A 623 19.69 6.37 -9.49
C GLY A 623 20.62 7.35 -8.78
N LYS A 624 21.93 7.26 -9.03
CA LYS A 624 22.95 8.24 -8.61
C LYS A 624 23.53 9.03 -9.79
N MET A 625 22.91 8.96 -10.97
CA MET A 625 23.29 9.67 -12.21
C MET A 625 24.82 9.64 -12.44
N SER A 626 25.42 8.46 -12.30
CA SER A 626 26.87 8.25 -12.22
C SER A 626 27.31 7.20 -13.24
N PRO A 627 28.53 7.31 -13.81
CA PRO A 627 28.97 6.44 -14.88
C PRO A 627 29.17 4.99 -14.42
N MET A 628 28.70 4.05 -15.25
CA MET A 628 28.94 2.61 -15.14
C MET A 628 29.98 2.20 -16.20
N LEU A 629 31.17 1.81 -15.75
CA LEU A 629 32.27 1.32 -16.59
C LEU A 629 32.33 -0.21 -16.58
N LEU A 630 32.93 -0.79 -17.61
CA LEU A 630 33.09 -2.23 -17.76
C LEU A 630 34.56 -2.69 -17.66
N THR A 631 34.79 -3.92 -17.21
CA THR A 631 36.11 -4.58 -17.13
C THR A 631 36.07 -6.04 -17.59
N LYS A 632 37.21 -6.61 -18.01
CA LYS A 632 37.35 -8.08 -18.10
C LYS A 632 37.51 -8.65 -16.70
N LYS A 633 37.31 -9.96 -16.53
CA LYS A 633 37.55 -10.68 -15.27
C LYS A 633 38.97 -10.52 -14.73
N SER A 634 39.98 -10.65 -15.60
CA SER A 634 41.40 -10.76 -15.21
C SER A 634 42.23 -9.50 -15.49
N LEU A 635 41.70 -8.54 -16.23
CA LEU A 635 42.41 -7.36 -16.72
C LEU A 635 41.49 -6.14 -16.83
N LEU A 636 41.87 -5.03 -16.19
CA LEU A 636 41.22 -3.73 -16.36
C LEU A 636 41.61 -3.15 -17.73
N PRO A 637 40.66 -2.88 -18.65
CA PRO A 637 40.96 -2.38 -19.99
C PRO A 637 41.64 -1.01 -19.97
N ALA A 638 42.51 -0.74 -20.94
CA ALA A 638 43.26 0.52 -21.01
C ALA A 638 42.34 1.75 -21.14
N SER A 639 41.18 1.62 -21.79
CA SER A 639 40.11 2.63 -21.81
C SER A 639 39.50 2.88 -20.44
N THR A 640 39.12 1.82 -19.74
CA THR A 640 38.61 1.90 -18.35
C THR A 640 39.64 2.56 -17.41
N ILE A 641 40.94 2.26 -17.57
CA ILE A 641 42.02 2.93 -16.82
C ILE A 641 42.09 4.43 -17.14
N ARG A 642 42.00 4.82 -18.43
CA ARG A 642 41.99 6.23 -18.83
C ARG A 642 40.79 6.98 -18.24
N GLU A 643 39.60 6.39 -18.30
CA GLU A 643 38.38 7.01 -17.79
C GLU A 643 38.36 7.13 -16.26
N LEU A 644 38.83 6.13 -15.52
CA LEU A 644 39.02 6.25 -14.07
C LEU A 644 39.96 7.42 -13.71
N LYS A 645 41.07 7.57 -14.44
CA LYS A 645 42.01 8.70 -14.26
C LYS A 645 41.42 10.06 -14.69
N ARG A 646 40.54 10.09 -15.69
CA ARG A 646 39.87 11.31 -16.17
C ARG A 646 38.78 11.78 -15.21
N LEU A 647 37.92 10.85 -14.76
CA LEU A 647 36.76 11.13 -13.91
C LEU A 647 37.11 11.49 -12.47
N LYS A 648 38.31 11.06 -12.01
CA LYS A 648 38.88 11.31 -10.66
C LYS A 648 37.90 11.01 -9.49
N PRO A 649 37.28 9.82 -9.45
CA PRO A 649 36.35 9.46 -8.37
C PRO A 649 37.00 9.37 -7.01
N THR A 650 36.23 9.69 -5.96
CA THR A 650 36.59 9.44 -4.56
C THR A 650 36.08 8.09 -4.06
N ARG A 651 35.15 7.44 -4.78
CA ARG A 651 34.69 6.07 -4.52
C ARG A 651 34.54 5.24 -5.79
N ILE A 652 34.90 3.97 -5.71
CA ILE A 652 34.55 2.96 -6.72
C ILE A 652 33.62 1.93 -6.07
N TYR A 653 32.52 1.61 -6.73
CA TYR A 653 31.67 0.49 -6.36
C TYR A 653 31.79 -0.60 -7.43
N MET A 654 32.19 -1.82 -7.05
CA MET A 654 32.27 -2.97 -7.96
C MET A 654 31.36 -4.10 -7.47
N ALA A 655 30.74 -4.85 -8.39
CA ALA A 655 29.88 -5.98 -8.09
C ALA A 655 30.41 -7.29 -8.68
N GLY A 656 30.35 -8.35 -7.88
CA GLY A 656 30.93 -9.67 -8.16
C GLY A 656 32.25 -9.91 -7.43
N GLY A 657 32.46 -11.15 -6.98
CA GLY A 657 33.70 -11.60 -6.36
C GLY A 657 34.84 -11.86 -7.36
N PRO A 658 36.00 -12.41 -6.90
CA PRO A 658 37.16 -12.68 -7.75
C PRO A 658 36.90 -13.58 -8.97
N ILE A 659 35.84 -14.40 -8.91
CA ILE A 659 35.38 -15.24 -10.04
C ILE A 659 34.83 -14.38 -11.20
N ALA A 660 34.27 -13.20 -10.93
CA ALA A 660 33.70 -12.28 -11.90
C ALA A 660 34.61 -11.07 -12.19
N ILE A 661 35.23 -10.49 -11.15
CA ILE A 661 36.21 -9.39 -11.20
C ILE A 661 37.36 -9.75 -10.25
N SER A 662 38.47 -10.26 -10.78
CA SER A 662 39.60 -10.73 -9.97
C SER A 662 40.26 -9.64 -9.12
N ASP A 663 40.98 -10.05 -8.08
CA ASP A 663 41.80 -9.14 -7.25
C ASP A 663 42.86 -8.40 -8.07
N ASN A 664 43.27 -8.96 -9.22
CA ASN A 664 44.17 -8.30 -10.14
C ASN A 664 43.55 -7.04 -10.76
N VAL A 665 42.28 -7.12 -11.14
CA VAL A 665 41.52 -5.97 -11.62
C VAL A 665 41.32 -4.95 -10.51
N GLU A 666 41.02 -5.40 -9.28
CA GLU A 666 40.90 -4.48 -8.15
C GLU A 666 42.22 -3.77 -7.81
N ARG A 667 43.37 -4.46 -7.85
CA ARG A 667 44.69 -3.83 -7.73
C ARG A 667 44.91 -2.81 -8.84
N GLN A 668 44.54 -3.11 -10.09
CA GLN A 668 44.65 -2.18 -11.22
C GLN A 668 43.71 -0.96 -11.06
N VAL A 669 42.52 -1.12 -10.48
CA VAL A 669 41.62 -0.01 -10.11
C VAL A 669 42.28 0.87 -9.05
N ARG A 670 42.77 0.26 -7.95
CA ARG A 670 43.44 0.98 -6.86
C ARG A 670 44.72 1.71 -7.35
N GLN A 671 45.46 1.14 -8.30
CA GLN A 671 46.60 1.79 -8.96
C GLN A 671 46.19 2.91 -9.93
N ALA A 672 45.02 2.82 -10.57
CA ALA A 672 44.51 3.87 -11.46
C ALA A 672 44.00 5.10 -10.67
N VAL A 673 43.41 4.88 -9.49
CA VAL A 673 42.82 5.92 -8.62
C VAL A 673 43.20 5.69 -7.14
N PRO A 674 44.47 5.96 -6.73
CA PRO A 674 44.98 5.60 -5.40
C PRO A 674 44.27 6.30 -4.23
N ASN A 675 43.64 7.44 -4.47
CA ASN A 675 42.91 8.20 -3.46
C ASN A 675 41.42 7.79 -3.36
N ALA A 676 40.97 6.80 -4.14
CA ALA A 676 39.57 6.36 -4.17
C ALA A 676 39.30 5.22 -3.17
N SER A 677 38.21 5.33 -2.41
CA SER A 677 37.69 4.22 -1.61
C SER A 677 37.03 3.18 -2.53
N VAL A 678 37.68 2.04 -2.74
CA VAL A 678 37.15 0.93 -3.53
C VAL A 678 36.36 -0.02 -2.63
N VAL A 679 35.07 -0.18 -2.95
CA VAL A 679 34.09 -1.01 -2.24
C VAL A 679 33.59 -2.12 -3.17
N ARG A 680 33.80 -3.37 -2.75
CA ARG A 680 33.31 -4.56 -3.45
C ARG A 680 32.00 -5.06 -2.84
N PHE A 681 31.04 -5.40 -3.69
CA PHE A 681 29.87 -6.19 -3.36
C PHE A 681 30.08 -7.61 -3.87
N GLU A 682 30.19 -8.55 -2.95
CA GLU A 682 30.46 -9.95 -3.23
C GLU A 682 29.66 -10.81 -2.26
N GLY A 683 28.84 -11.71 -2.80
CA GLY A 683 28.27 -12.82 -2.07
C GLY A 683 28.37 -14.10 -2.90
N ASN A 684 28.11 -15.24 -2.27
CA ASN A 684 28.28 -16.57 -2.86
C ASN A 684 27.51 -16.78 -4.17
N THR A 685 26.42 -16.03 -4.37
CA THR A 685 25.66 -15.97 -5.61
C THR A 685 25.35 -14.52 -6.03
N ARG A 686 24.91 -14.35 -7.28
CA ARG A 686 24.33 -13.09 -7.78
C ARG A 686 23.19 -12.55 -6.94
N TYR A 687 22.44 -13.43 -6.29
CA TYR A 687 21.31 -13.09 -5.43
C TYR A 687 21.78 -12.48 -4.10
N ASP A 688 22.87 -13.02 -3.55
CA ASP A 688 23.53 -12.48 -2.35
C ASP A 688 24.18 -11.13 -2.65
N THR A 689 24.87 -11.03 -3.79
CA THR A 689 25.44 -9.77 -4.28
C THR A 689 24.36 -8.70 -4.48
N SER A 690 23.24 -9.06 -5.13
CA SER A 690 22.05 -8.21 -5.28
C SER A 690 21.48 -7.74 -3.95
N ALA A 691 21.29 -8.67 -2.99
CA ALA A 691 20.80 -8.39 -1.65
C ALA A 691 21.73 -7.45 -0.86
N MET A 692 23.05 -7.58 -1.01
CA MET A 692 24.05 -6.72 -0.37
C MET A 692 24.05 -5.31 -0.96
N ILE A 693 23.98 -5.17 -2.29
CA ILE A 693 23.82 -3.88 -2.96
C ILE A 693 22.55 -3.19 -2.47
N ALA A 694 21.42 -3.90 -2.47
CA ALA A 694 20.14 -3.36 -2.04
C ALA A 694 20.17 -2.88 -0.57
N LYS A 695 20.62 -3.73 0.36
CA LYS A 695 20.79 -3.37 1.78
C LYS A 695 21.73 -2.18 1.99
N LYS A 696 22.75 -1.98 1.13
CA LYS A 696 23.72 -0.89 1.26
C LYS A 696 23.18 0.47 0.79
N PHE A 697 22.41 0.50 -0.30
CA PHE A 697 21.93 1.74 -0.89
C PHE A 697 20.50 2.12 -0.46
N TRP A 698 19.73 1.18 0.08
CA TRP A 698 18.39 1.39 0.66
C TRP A 698 18.27 0.88 2.11
N PRO A 699 19.15 1.31 3.05
CA PRO A 699 19.18 0.78 4.42
C PRO A 699 17.91 1.09 5.24
N TYR A 700 17.14 2.11 4.84
CA TYR A 700 15.84 2.48 5.43
C TYR A 700 14.65 2.08 4.56
N GLY A 701 14.91 1.46 3.40
CA GLY A 701 13.90 0.99 2.47
C GLY A 701 13.66 1.85 1.24
N SER A 702 12.58 1.50 0.54
CA SER A 702 12.09 2.07 -0.72
C SER A 702 10.60 1.76 -0.83
N GLN A 703 9.81 2.65 -1.45
CA GLN A 703 8.38 2.42 -1.65
C GLN A 703 8.15 1.22 -2.59
N ARG A 704 8.84 1.23 -3.74
CA ARG A 704 8.79 0.17 -4.75
C ARG A 704 10.05 -0.68 -4.70
N GLN A 705 9.92 -1.98 -4.94
CA GLN A 705 11.05 -2.91 -5.09
C GLN A 705 10.90 -3.62 -6.43
N PHE A 706 11.83 -3.37 -7.35
CA PHE A 706 11.83 -3.98 -8.68
C PHE A 706 12.49 -5.34 -8.60
N ILE A 707 11.90 -6.35 -9.22
CA ILE A 707 12.35 -7.74 -9.12
C ILE A 707 12.46 -8.29 -10.55
N ALA A 708 13.64 -8.79 -10.91
CA ALA A 708 13.87 -9.48 -12.16
C ALA A 708 14.41 -10.89 -11.93
N THR A 709 14.23 -11.77 -12.92
CA THR A 709 14.97 -13.04 -12.98
C THR A 709 16.43 -12.78 -13.36
N ALA A 710 17.37 -13.53 -12.77
CA ALA A 710 18.79 -13.46 -13.12
C ALA A 710 19.27 -14.67 -13.95
N SER A 711 18.31 -15.44 -14.47
CA SER A 711 18.54 -16.57 -15.39
C SER A 711 18.20 -16.24 -16.85
N ASP A 712 17.16 -15.42 -17.10
CA ASP A 712 16.87 -14.82 -18.42
C ASP A 712 16.66 -13.30 -18.23
N PHE A 713 17.77 -12.62 -18.04
CA PHE A 713 17.86 -11.23 -17.58
C PHE A 713 17.53 -10.08 -18.57
N PRO A 714 17.25 -10.24 -19.89
CA PRO A 714 17.03 -9.10 -20.81
C PRO A 714 15.99 -8.09 -20.35
N ASP A 715 14.89 -8.57 -19.76
CA ASP A 715 13.84 -7.71 -19.19
C ASP A 715 14.37 -6.85 -18.03
N GLY A 716 15.20 -7.43 -17.16
CA GLY A 716 15.74 -6.74 -15.98
C GLY A 716 16.74 -5.61 -16.30
N LEU A 717 17.32 -5.59 -17.51
CA LEU A 717 18.27 -4.54 -17.91
C LEU A 717 17.58 -3.18 -18.10
N THR A 718 16.41 -3.15 -18.73
CA THR A 718 15.56 -1.95 -18.80
C THR A 718 14.84 -1.71 -17.47
N GLY A 719 14.59 -2.78 -16.70
CA GLY A 719 14.21 -2.71 -15.28
C GLY A 719 15.11 -1.80 -14.42
N ALA A 720 16.42 -1.74 -14.70
CA ALA A 720 17.35 -0.86 -13.98
C ALA A 720 17.08 0.64 -14.20
N VAL A 721 16.56 1.02 -15.37
CA VAL A 721 16.23 2.43 -15.69
C VAL A 721 14.95 2.85 -14.96
N VAL A 722 13.88 2.06 -15.03
CA VAL A 722 12.62 2.37 -14.31
C VAL A 722 12.79 2.30 -12.78
N ALA A 723 13.61 1.36 -12.28
CA ALA A 723 14.00 1.33 -10.86
C ALA A 723 14.69 2.64 -10.42
N SER A 724 15.53 3.24 -11.29
CA SER A 724 16.21 4.50 -10.99
C SER A 724 15.26 5.69 -10.85
N TYR A 725 14.26 5.83 -11.74
CA TYR A 725 13.25 6.90 -11.66
C TYR A 725 12.35 6.76 -10.42
N ASN A 726 12.19 5.54 -9.90
CA ASN A 726 11.44 5.26 -8.69
C ASN A 726 12.30 5.31 -7.41
N GLY A 727 13.59 5.67 -7.53
CA GLY A 727 14.51 5.69 -6.38
C GLY A 727 14.62 4.34 -5.67
N ALA A 728 14.55 3.24 -6.42
CA ALA A 728 14.26 1.89 -5.92
C ALA A 728 15.34 0.85 -6.28
N PRO A 729 15.50 -0.23 -5.48
CA PRO A 729 16.40 -1.33 -5.82
C PRO A 729 15.82 -2.18 -6.96
N LEU A 730 16.71 -2.64 -7.84
CA LEU A 730 16.48 -3.80 -8.70
C LEU A 730 17.07 -5.03 -8.02
N LEU A 731 16.21 -5.91 -7.51
CA LEU A 731 16.53 -7.19 -6.91
C LEU A 731 16.51 -8.31 -7.95
N LEU A 732 17.35 -9.32 -7.71
CA LEU A 732 17.53 -10.48 -8.59
C LEU A 732 16.99 -11.74 -7.94
N THR A 733 16.28 -12.57 -8.71
CA THR A 733 15.63 -13.81 -8.22
C THR A 733 15.81 -14.98 -9.19
N LYS A 734 15.54 -16.21 -8.73
CA LYS A 734 15.34 -17.36 -9.62
C LYS A 734 13.91 -17.26 -10.19
N LYS A 735 13.62 -17.90 -11.33
CA LYS A 735 12.29 -17.85 -11.96
C LYS A 735 11.15 -18.09 -10.96
N ASN A 736 11.23 -19.17 -10.18
CA ASN A 736 10.09 -19.74 -9.45
C ASN A 736 10.25 -19.77 -7.92
N CYS A 737 11.24 -19.07 -7.37
CA CYS A 737 11.39 -18.89 -5.92
C CYS A 737 12.39 -17.75 -5.61
N MET A 738 12.20 -17.10 -4.46
CA MET A 738 13.03 -16.00 -4.00
C MET A 738 14.20 -16.48 -3.12
N PRO A 739 15.45 -16.18 -3.48
CA PRO A 739 16.61 -16.51 -2.64
C PRO A 739 16.53 -15.90 -1.23
N SER A 740 16.93 -16.66 -0.23
CA SER A 740 16.80 -16.31 1.19
C SER A 740 17.49 -14.99 1.58
N SER A 741 18.60 -14.66 0.92
CA SER A 741 19.32 -13.39 1.06
C SER A 741 18.53 -12.20 0.51
N VAL A 742 17.83 -12.39 -0.62
CA VAL A 742 16.96 -11.41 -1.26
C VAL A 742 15.71 -11.20 -0.41
N ALA A 743 15.06 -12.26 0.05
CA ALA A 743 13.93 -12.16 0.98
C ALA A 743 14.34 -11.49 2.31
N SER A 744 15.57 -11.75 2.79
CA SER A 744 16.17 -11.04 3.92
C SER A 744 16.41 -9.55 3.62
N ALA A 745 16.80 -9.17 2.40
CA ALA A 745 16.91 -7.77 1.99
C ALA A 745 15.53 -7.11 1.96
N MET A 746 14.53 -7.71 1.32
CA MET A 746 13.19 -7.12 1.22
C MET A 746 12.55 -6.87 2.59
N ARG A 747 12.68 -7.84 3.52
CA ARG A 747 12.24 -7.68 4.92
C ARG A 747 12.99 -6.57 5.65
N ALA A 748 14.31 -6.50 5.53
CA ALA A 748 15.11 -5.44 6.16
C ALA A 748 14.81 -4.04 5.57
N MET A 749 14.57 -3.97 4.27
CA MET A 749 14.24 -2.76 3.50
C MET A 749 12.74 -2.38 3.54
N LYS A 750 11.90 -3.11 4.29
CA LYS A 750 10.47 -2.80 4.49
C LYS A 750 9.76 -2.26 3.25
N GLY A 751 9.82 -3.00 2.12
CA GLY A 751 9.19 -2.60 0.85
C GLY A 751 7.67 -2.44 0.93
N TRP A 752 7.08 -1.63 0.04
CA TRP A 752 5.63 -1.34 0.05
C TRP A 752 4.95 -2.02 -1.15
N THR A 753 5.47 -1.82 -2.36
CA THR A 753 5.00 -2.49 -3.60
C THR A 753 6.12 -3.30 -4.26
N ASN A 754 5.84 -4.56 -4.61
CA ASN A 754 6.74 -5.39 -5.42
C ASN A 754 6.38 -5.24 -6.91
N ILE A 755 7.38 -4.97 -7.75
CA ILE A 755 7.22 -4.77 -9.19
C ILE A 755 8.01 -5.84 -9.94
N LEU A 756 7.32 -6.73 -10.65
CA LEU A 756 7.94 -7.82 -11.41
C LEU A 756 8.30 -7.35 -12.82
N ILE A 757 9.55 -7.52 -13.22
CA ILE A 757 10.06 -7.15 -14.54
C ILE A 757 10.29 -8.42 -15.37
N GLY A 758 9.51 -8.54 -16.45
CA GLY A 758 9.47 -9.71 -17.33
C GLY A 758 8.20 -10.55 -17.16
N GLY A 759 7.94 -11.44 -18.12
CA GLY A 759 6.71 -12.25 -18.18
C GLY A 759 6.70 -13.48 -17.26
N HIS A 760 5.51 -14.04 -17.00
CA HIS A 760 5.33 -15.24 -16.15
C HIS A 760 6.17 -16.46 -16.62
N LEU A 761 6.52 -16.53 -17.91
CA LEU A 761 7.39 -17.58 -18.45
C LEU A 761 8.84 -17.51 -17.95
N VAL A 762 9.34 -16.33 -17.56
CA VAL A 762 10.72 -16.11 -17.10
C VAL A 762 10.82 -15.78 -15.61
N LEU A 763 9.73 -15.27 -15.02
CA LEU A 763 9.64 -14.83 -13.63
C LEU A 763 8.22 -15.08 -13.10
N ASP A 764 8.07 -16.03 -12.19
CA ASP A 764 6.81 -16.44 -11.54
C ASP A 764 6.38 -15.41 -10.49
N ASP A 765 5.08 -15.26 -10.25
CA ASP A 765 4.57 -14.30 -9.27
C ASP A 765 4.94 -14.67 -7.83
N THR A 766 5.05 -15.97 -7.50
CA THR A 766 5.28 -16.47 -6.12
C THR A 766 6.62 -16.05 -5.50
N VAL A 767 7.53 -15.44 -6.27
CA VAL A 767 8.71 -14.77 -5.70
C VAL A 767 8.31 -13.52 -4.92
N ALA A 768 7.25 -12.82 -5.34
CA ALA A 768 6.88 -11.48 -4.88
C ALA A 768 5.60 -11.41 -4.02
N TYR A 769 4.82 -12.50 -3.91
CA TYR A 769 3.71 -12.60 -2.94
C TYR A 769 3.85 -13.88 -2.07
N LYS A 770 3.35 -13.83 -0.83
CA LYS A 770 3.16 -15.03 0.01
C LYS A 770 2.15 -15.97 -0.65
N LEU A 771 2.29 -17.28 -0.50
CA LEU A 771 1.26 -18.26 -0.81
C LEU A 771 1.00 -19.14 0.42
N ASN A 772 -0.21 -19.09 0.98
CA ASN A 772 -0.55 -19.69 2.29
C ASN A 772 0.39 -19.17 3.41
N GLY A 773 0.49 -17.84 3.54
CA GLY A 773 1.35 -17.20 4.55
C GLY A 773 2.86 -17.30 4.31
N LYS A 774 3.31 -18.06 3.30
CA LYS A 774 4.73 -18.32 3.02
C LYS A 774 5.14 -17.75 1.68
N GLN A 775 6.04 -16.77 1.68
CA GLN A 775 6.79 -16.41 0.48
C GLN A 775 7.60 -17.63 0.02
N ASN A 776 7.63 -17.89 -1.29
CA ASN A 776 8.28 -19.06 -1.87
C ASN A 776 9.82 -18.88 -1.84
N ILE A 777 10.45 -19.19 -0.71
CA ILE A 777 11.86 -18.87 -0.42
C ILE A 777 12.80 -20.06 -0.69
N CYS A 778 13.97 -19.76 -1.27
CA CYS A 778 15.02 -20.70 -1.65
C CYS A 778 16.43 -20.07 -1.62
#